data_AF-A0A7J7FFN3-F1
#
_entry.id   AF-A0A7J7FFN3-F1
#
_cell.length_a   1.000
_cell.length_b   1.000
_cell.length_c   1.000
_cell.angle_alpha   90.00
_cell.angle_beta   90.00
_cell.angle_gamma   90.00
#
_symmetry.space_group_name_H-M   'P 1'
#
loop_
_entity.id
_entity.type
_entity.pdbx_description
1 polymer ?
#
loop_
_entity_poly.entity_id
_entity_poly.type
_entity_poly.pdbx_seq_one_letter_code
_entity_poly.pdbx_strand_id
1 'polypeptide(L)'
;MRPQAEQAAAGAAAGCEDVLFLGNRSCDLVHTTESLRKSKLSAVKAEKESANFDFILEPYKLENARLIRENNELYLELMKLKEQSDQHIKELKTALKKCTRETADLKFLNNQYVHKLKLLEKESKAKNEKIQQLQEKNLHAVVQTPGGKKRSIAFRRQRMQIDEPVPPSEIELREREIERLSVALDGGRSPDVLSLETRNKTNEKLIAHLNIQVDFLQQANKDLEKQIQELMETKETVTTEVVNLSNKNEKLCQELTEIDQLAQQLERHKEEVLETADKELEEAKKEIKRKLSEVRNLEETMAKLQLELNLCHKEKERLNDELLIKSDLETVVHQLEQEKQRLSKKIESFAVTERELTLEVERMRLEHGIKRRDRSPSRLDTFLKGIEEERDFYKKELERLQHIIQRRSCSTNYSAREKIPIFKTLEKGDYNSEIHLITRERDELQRMLEKFEKYMEDIQSNVKLLTAERDKLSVLYNEAQEELSALRQESTQSTVSHNIVSLMEKEKERALSDLRRIMAEKEAFKEKLKNLQEMNLFRTSELEKTIEHLTCVNHQLESEKCELKSKMLIMKETIESLENKAILQAQKLSHVAGDSSHQKTELNSLRIVNEQLQQSVDDYQHRLSIKRDELESAEAQIKILEEKIGKLHLKMTSQDEEAHVMKKTIGVIDKEKDFLQETVDEKTEKIANLQENLANKEKAIAQMKITVSEYESSMSQLKETLTNRDREISSLRRQLDAAHKELDEVGRSKEISFKENRRLQDDLATMARENQEISLELEAAVQEKEEMKSRVHNYITEVSRWESLMAAKEKENQDLLDRFQMLHNRAEDWEVKAHQAEGESSSVRLELLSIDTERRHLRERVDLLEKEIQEHINAHHAYESQISSMAKAISRLEEELRHQEEEKAAVLNDLSSLRELCIKLDSGKDIMTQQLNSKNLEFERVVVELENVKSESELLKKQLSSERHTIKNLESLLATNRDKEFHSHLTSHEKDTEIQLLKEKLTLSESKLTSQSRENTMLRAKVAQLQTDHDALKRQISTERYER
;
A
#
# COMPACT_ATOMS: atom_id res chain seq x y z
N MET A 1 -4.92 -170.53 -67.60
CA MET A 1 -5.90 -170.44 -66.48
C MET A 1 -5.17 -169.92 -65.24
N ARG A 2 -5.86 -169.78 -64.09
CA ARG A 2 -5.31 -169.45 -62.74
C ARG A 2 -4.16 -170.41 -62.31
N PRO A 3 -3.35 -170.12 -61.26
CA PRO A 3 -3.59 -169.22 -60.11
C PRO A 3 -2.46 -168.20 -59.79
N GLN A 4 -2.28 -167.88 -58.50
CA GLN A 4 -1.58 -166.70 -57.94
C GLN A 4 -0.32 -167.06 -57.11
N ALA A 5 0.38 -166.00 -56.68
CA ALA A 5 1.10 -165.84 -55.41
C ALA A 5 2.52 -166.40 -55.25
N GLU A 6 3.51 -165.52 -55.41
CA GLU A 6 4.73 -165.50 -54.58
C GLU A 6 5.42 -164.11 -54.66
N GLN A 7 6.33 -163.84 -53.71
CA GLN A 7 7.23 -162.66 -53.53
C GLN A 7 6.85 -161.62 -52.46
N ALA A 8 7.36 -161.83 -51.24
CA ALA A 8 7.52 -160.80 -50.20
C ALA A 8 8.64 -161.17 -49.21
N ALA A 9 9.87 -160.64 -49.40
CA ALA A 9 10.94 -160.49 -48.39
C ALA A 9 12.25 -159.97 -49.02
N ALA A 10 12.56 -158.66 -48.89
CA ALA A 10 13.86 -158.09 -49.31
C ALA A 10 14.23 -156.71 -48.71
N GLY A 11 13.28 -155.92 -48.21
CA GLY A 11 13.44 -154.46 -48.04
C GLY A 11 14.03 -153.94 -46.72
N ALA A 12 14.82 -154.72 -45.96
CA ALA A 12 15.08 -154.44 -44.54
C ALA A 12 16.31 -153.57 -44.20
N ALA A 13 17.19 -153.24 -45.14
CA ALA A 13 18.55 -152.75 -44.83
C ALA A 13 18.81 -151.24 -44.97
N ALA A 14 17.95 -150.47 -45.67
CA ALA A 14 18.27 -149.10 -46.07
C ALA A 14 17.92 -148.00 -45.05
N GLY A 15 17.20 -148.31 -43.96
CA GLY A 15 16.49 -147.31 -43.15
C GLY A 15 17.29 -146.55 -42.08
N CYS A 16 18.61 -146.74 -41.95
CA CYS A 16 19.36 -146.24 -40.79
C CYS A 16 20.09 -144.90 -40.99
N GLU A 17 20.58 -144.58 -42.20
CA GLU A 17 21.40 -143.37 -42.40
C GLU A 17 20.56 -142.08 -42.50
N ASP A 18 19.38 -142.14 -43.10
CA ASP A 18 18.44 -141.00 -43.23
C ASP A 18 18.09 -140.36 -41.88
N VAL A 19 18.02 -141.17 -40.81
CA VAL A 19 17.61 -140.75 -39.46
C VAL A 19 18.57 -139.71 -38.87
N LEU A 20 19.87 -139.85 -39.09
CA LEU A 20 20.87 -138.92 -38.56
C LEU A 20 20.87 -137.58 -39.29
N PHE A 21 20.66 -137.58 -40.61
CA PHE A 21 20.54 -136.35 -41.39
C PHE A 21 19.28 -135.56 -41.05
N LEU A 22 18.16 -136.25 -40.77
CA LEU A 22 16.93 -135.65 -40.24
C LEU A 22 17.13 -135.05 -38.84
N GLY A 23 17.93 -135.69 -37.98
CA GLY A 23 18.25 -135.23 -36.63
C GLY A 23 18.95 -133.87 -36.60
N ASN A 24 20.08 -133.74 -37.30
CA ASN A 24 20.84 -132.48 -37.33
C ASN A 24 20.02 -131.34 -37.95
N ARG A 25 19.30 -131.63 -39.04
CA ARG A 25 18.45 -130.63 -39.72
C ARG A 25 17.28 -130.17 -38.84
N SER A 26 16.81 -131.01 -37.91
CA SER A 26 15.84 -130.62 -36.87
C SER A 26 16.48 -129.74 -35.79
N CYS A 27 17.72 -130.01 -35.40
CA CYS A 27 18.45 -129.21 -34.40
C CYS A 27 18.68 -127.76 -34.90
N ASP A 28 19.17 -127.59 -36.13
CA ASP A 28 19.36 -126.27 -36.73
C ASP A 28 18.04 -125.51 -36.90
N LEU A 29 16.95 -126.22 -37.25
CA LEU A 29 15.62 -125.64 -37.34
C LEU A 29 15.08 -125.19 -35.97
N VAL A 30 15.37 -125.93 -34.90
CA VAL A 30 15.06 -125.52 -33.52
C VAL A 30 15.89 -124.30 -33.10
N HIS A 31 17.20 -124.29 -33.35
CA HIS A 31 18.04 -123.15 -32.96
C HIS A 31 17.73 -121.86 -33.74
N THR A 32 17.41 -121.97 -35.03
CA THR A 32 16.98 -120.82 -35.85
C THR A 32 15.59 -120.33 -35.46
N THR A 33 14.63 -121.21 -35.16
CA THR A 33 13.30 -120.81 -34.68
C THR A 33 13.33 -120.23 -33.26
N GLU A 34 14.18 -120.73 -32.36
CA GLU A 34 14.47 -120.10 -31.06
C GLU A 34 15.06 -118.70 -31.21
N SER A 35 16.05 -118.53 -32.09
CA SER A 35 16.72 -117.25 -32.31
C SER A 35 15.77 -116.22 -32.93
N LEU A 36 14.94 -116.66 -33.89
CA LEU A 36 13.85 -115.86 -34.45
C LEU A 36 12.80 -115.50 -33.38
N ARG A 37 12.47 -116.42 -32.46
CA ARG A 37 11.55 -116.17 -31.34
C ARG A 37 12.12 -115.16 -30.34
N LYS A 38 13.40 -115.25 -29.99
CA LYS A 38 14.12 -114.28 -29.13
C LYS A 38 14.20 -112.90 -29.80
N SER A 39 14.51 -112.85 -31.09
CA SER A 39 14.51 -111.60 -31.88
C SER A 39 13.11 -110.95 -31.92
N LYS A 40 12.05 -111.73 -32.22
CA LYS A 40 10.66 -111.24 -32.19
C LYS A 40 10.24 -110.76 -30.80
N LEU A 41 10.64 -111.44 -29.72
CA LEU A 41 10.37 -110.99 -28.35
C LEU A 41 11.08 -109.67 -28.02
N SER A 42 12.31 -109.46 -28.50
CA SER A 42 13.04 -108.21 -28.34
C SER A 42 12.40 -107.07 -29.14
N ALA A 43 11.98 -107.33 -30.38
CA ALA A 43 11.26 -106.36 -31.22
C ALA A 43 9.94 -105.93 -30.56
N VAL A 44 9.10 -106.89 -30.13
CA VAL A 44 7.84 -106.61 -29.41
C VAL A 44 8.05 -105.88 -28.09
N LYS A 45 9.21 -106.06 -27.43
CA LYS A 45 9.58 -105.28 -26.23
C LYS A 45 9.94 -103.84 -26.58
N ALA A 46 10.75 -103.63 -27.62
CA ALA A 46 11.12 -102.30 -28.12
C ALA A 46 9.91 -101.52 -28.67
N GLU A 47 8.99 -102.19 -29.39
CA GLU A 47 7.72 -101.61 -29.84
C GLU A 47 6.86 -101.15 -28.66
N LYS A 48 6.75 -101.96 -27.60
CA LYS A 48 6.02 -101.58 -26.37
C LYS A 48 6.69 -100.45 -25.62
N GLU A 49 8.02 -100.41 -25.57
CA GLU A 49 8.76 -99.32 -24.93
C GLU A 49 8.62 -98.02 -25.73
N SER A 50 8.68 -98.07 -27.05
CA SER A 50 8.40 -96.92 -27.94
C SER A 50 6.98 -96.42 -27.77
N ALA A 51 5.97 -97.30 -27.78
CA ALA A 51 4.57 -96.93 -27.58
C ALA A 51 4.32 -96.32 -26.19
N ASN A 52 5.06 -96.76 -25.16
CA ASN A 52 5.00 -96.18 -23.83
C ASN A 52 5.66 -94.78 -23.76
N PHE A 53 6.76 -94.55 -24.50
CA PHE A 53 7.32 -93.20 -24.64
C PHE A 53 6.39 -92.25 -25.39
N ASP A 54 5.75 -92.68 -26.48
CA ASP A 54 4.75 -91.86 -27.16
C ASP A 54 3.55 -91.56 -26.25
N PHE A 55 3.05 -92.54 -25.49
CA PHE A 55 1.98 -92.33 -24.51
C PHE A 55 2.36 -91.32 -23.40
N ILE A 56 3.61 -91.31 -22.96
CA ILE A 56 4.12 -90.33 -21.98
C ILE A 56 4.33 -88.95 -22.60
N LEU A 57 4.66 -88.87 -23.89
CA LEU A 57 4.90 -87.61 -24.61
C LEU A 57 3.60 -86.96 -25.13
N GLU A 58 2.55 -87.73 -25.43
CA GLU A 58 1.31 -87.23 -26.02
C GLU A 58 0.64 -86.10 -25.21
N PRO A 59 0.56 -86.15 -23.86
CA PRO A 59 0.07 -85.03 -23.07
C PRO A 59 0.89 -83.74 -23.28
N TYR A 60 2.21 -83.84 -23.39
CA TYR A 60 3.08 -82.68 -23.63
C TYR A 60 2.97 -82.17 -25.07
N LYS A 61 2.72 -83.03 -26.07
CA LYS A 61 2.42 -82.62 -27.45
C LYS A 61 1.09 -81.85 -27.49
N LEU A 62 0.06 -82.37 -26.81
CA LEU A 62 -1.27 -81.75 -26.71
C LEU A 62 -1.23 -80.41 -25.95
N GLU A 63 -0.49 -80.33 -24.85
CA GLU A 63 -0.34 -79.09 -24.06
C GLU A 63 0.41 -78.02 -24.86
N ASN A 64 1.53 -78.35 -25.51
CA ASN A 64 2.20 -77.42 -26.43
C ASN A 64 1.28 -76.98 -27.58
N ALA A 65 0.46 -77.89 -28.13
CA ALA A 65 -0.53 -77.54 -29.15
C ALA A 65 -1.69 -76.68 -28.60
N ARG A 66 -1.99 -76.71 -27.30
CA ARG A 66 -2.94 -75.76 -26.65
C ARG A 66 -2.26 -74.41 -26.46
N LEU A 67 -1.10 -74.37 -25.83
CA LEU A 67 -0.31 -73.16 -25.58
C LEU A 67 0.03 -72.39 -26.87
N ILE A 68 0.38 -73.07 -27.96
CA ILE A 68 0.64 -72.43 -29.26
C ILE A 68 -0.64 -71.79 -29.84
N ARG A 69 -1.84 -72.38 -29.63
CA ARG A 69 -3.10 -71.76 -30.04
C ARG A 69 -3.43 -70.56 -29.17
N GLU A 70 -3.37 -70.70 -27.86
CA GLU A 70 -3.60 -69.61 -26.88
C GLU A 70 -2.66 -68.43 -27.14
N ASN A 71 -1.37 -68.70 -27.41
CA ASN A 71 -0.38 -67.66 -27.69
C ASN A 71 -0.63 -66.94 -29.02
N ASN A 72 -1.01 -67.67 -30.08
CA ASN A 72 -1.41 -67.08 -31.37
C ASN A 72 -2.70 -66.26 -31.27
N GLU A 73 -3.66 -66.71 -30.44
CA GLU A 73 -4.92 -66.02 -30.19
C GLU A 73 -4.69 -64.71 -29.43
N LEU A 74 -3.88 -64.74 -28.36
CA LEU A 74 -3.43 -63.55 -27.63
C LEU A 74 -2.66 -62.56 -28.52
N TYR A 75 -1.80 -63.03 -29.44
CA TYR A 75 -1.16 -62.15 -30.43
C TYR A 75 -2.17 -61.50 -31.39
N LEU A 76 -3.22 -62.22 -31.78
CA LEU A 76 -4.29 -61.69 -32.63
C LEU A 76 -5.16 -60.68 -31.88
N GLU A 77 -5.42 -60.89 -30.59
CA GLU A 77 -6.09 -59.90 -29.73
C GLU A 77 -5.24 -58.65 -29.50
N LEU A 78 -3.94 -58.79 -29.23
CA LEU A 78 -3.01 -57.66 -29.12
C LEU A 78 -2.94 -56.85 -30.42
N MET A 79 -2.98 -57.50 -31.59
CA MET A 79 -3.09 -56.83 -32.89
C MET A 79 -4.40 -56.04 -33.00
N LYS A 80 -5.56 -56.65 -32.70
CA LYS A 80 -6.88 -55.97 -32.74
C LYS A 80 -6.94 -54.78 -31.78
N LEU A 81 -6.47 -54.94 -30.53
CA LEU A 81 -6.44 -53.86 -29.53
C LEU A 81 -5.53 -52.71 -29.97
N LYS A 82 -4.39 -53.03 -30.61
CA LYS A 82 -3.50 -52.01 -31.18
C LYS A 82 -4.16 -51.29 -32.35
N GLU A 83 -4.81 -51.99 -33.28
CA GLU A 83 -5.52 -51.38 -34.40
C GLU A 83 -6.69 -50.48 -33.94
N GLN A 84 -7.44 -50.91 -32.92
CA GLN A 84 -8.48 -50.10 -32.28
C GLN A 84 -7.90 -48.85 -31.60
N SER A 85 -6.77 -48.98 -30.90
CA SER A 85 -6.07 -47.85 -30.28
C SER A 85 -5.53 -46.86 -31.32
N ASP A 86 -4.84 -47.35 -32.37
CA ASP A 86 -4.35 -46.52 -33.48
C ASP A 86 -5.50 -45.85 -34.25
N GLN A 87 -6.68 -46.48 -34.32
CA GLN A 87 -7.88 -45.87 -34.90
C GLN A 87 -8.46 -44.78 -34.00
N HIS A 88 -8.63 -45.04 -32.70
CA HIS A 88 -9.11 -44.04 -31.75
C HIS A 88 -8.16 -42.84 -31.65
N ILE A 89 -6.85 -43.06 -31.73
CA ILE A 89 -5.82 -42.01 -31.81
C ILE A 89 -5.96 -41.17 -33.10
N LYS A 90 -6.37 -41.75 -34.24
CA LYS A 90 -6.68 -40.98 -35.46
C LYS A 90 -7.94 -40.14 -35.30
N GLU A 91 -8.98 -40.69 -34.69
CA GLU A 91 -10.26 -40.01 -34.44
C GLU A 91 -10.12 -38.84 -33.46
N LEU A 92 -9.37 -39.02 -32.37
CA LEU A 92 -9.01 -37.93 -31.47
C LEU A 92 -8.17 -36.85 -32.19
N LYS A 93 -7.27 -37.23 -33.10
CA LYS A 93 -6.48 -36.29 -33.92
C LYS A 93 -7.32 -35.56 -34.98
N THR A 94 -8.40 -36.13 -35.51
CA THR A 94 -9.32 -35.42 -36.42
C THR A 94 -10.29 -34.53 -35.65
N ALA A 95 -10.82 -34.99 -34.51
CA ALA A 95 -11.63 -34.17 -33.60
C ALA A 95 -10.85 -32.94 -33.11
N LEU A 96 -9.61 -33.11 -32.64
CA LEU A 96 -8.74 -31.98 -32.22
C LEU A 96 -8.49 -30.98 -33.37
N LYS A 97 -8.33 -31.45 -34.61
CA LYS A 97 -8.19 -30.60 -35.79
C LYS A 97 -9.50 -29.88 -36.17
N LYS A 98 -10.65 -30.44 -35.83
CA LYS A 98 -11.96 -29.79 -35.98
C LYS A 98 -12.10 -28.67 -34.94
N CYS A 99 -11.96 -29.00 -33.66
CA CYS A 99 -12.10 -28.03 -32.56
C CYS A 99 -11.10 -26.86 -32.65
N THR A 100 -9.87 -27.08 -33.15
CA THR A 100 -8.90 -25.98 -33.34
C THR A 100 -9.27 -25.02 -34.47
N ARG A 101 -10.01 -25.48 -35.50
CA ARG A 101 -10.58 -24.59 -36.54
C ARG A 101 -11.75 -23.80 -35.98
N GLU A 102 -12.70 -24.47 -35.35
CA GLU A 102 -13.87 -23.83 -34.72
C GLU A 102 -13.43 -22.79 -33.67
N THR A 103 -12.37 -23.07 -32.91
CA THR A 103 -11.75 -22.10 -31.98
C THR A 103 -11.14 -20.89 -32.70
N ALA A 104 -10.59 -21.06 -33.91
CA ALA A 104 -10.07 -19.96 -34.71
C ALA A 104 -11.20 -19.12 -35.33
N ASP A 105 -12.23 -19.78 -35.85
CA ASP A 105 -13.41 -19.15 -36.46
C ASP A 105 -14.22 -18.35 -35.40
N LEU A 106 -14.42 -18.92 -34.20
CA LEU A 106 -15.03 -18.22 -33.06
C LEU A 106 -14.17 -17.03 -32.58
N LYS A 107 -12.84 -17.13 -32.62
CA LYS A 107 -11.95 -16.00 -32.32
C LYS A 107 -12.04 -14.90 -33.38
N PHE A 108 -12.17 -15.26 -34.65
CA PHE A 108 -12.39 -14.29 -35.74
C PHE A 108 -13.73 -13.58 -35.58
N LEU A 109 -14.81 -14.33 -35.32
CA LEU A 109 -16.15 -13.79 -35.10
C LEU A 109 -16.22 -12.89 -33.84
N ASN A 110 -15.59 -13.29 -32.74
CA ASN A 110 -15.49 -12.48 -31.52
C ASN A 110 -14.74 -11.16 -31.81
N ASN A 111 -13.60 -11.20 -32.50
CA ASN A 111 -12.90 -9.99 -32.93
C ASN A 111 -13.77 -9.07 -33.81
N GLN A 112 -14.61 -9.64 -34.69
CA GLN A 112 -15.56 -8.88 -35.50
C GLN A 112 -16.65 -8.21 -34.63
N TYR A 113 -17.21 -8.92 -33.65
CA TYR A 113 -18.16 -8.34 -32.69
C TYR A 113 -17.53 -7.26 -31.81
N VAL A 114 -16.31 -7.46 -31.31
CA VAL A 114 -15.55 -6.43 -30.57
C VAL A 114 -15.30 -5.19 -31.42
N HIS A 115 -15.04 -5.35 -32.73
CA HIS A 115 -14.93 -4.21 -33.64
C HIS A 115 -16.28 -3.51 -33.85
N LYS A 116 -17.38 -4.25 -34.01
CA LYS A 116 -18.74 -3.70 -34.15
C LYS A 116 -19.17 -2.93 -32.89
N LEU A 117 -18.89 -3.46 -31.70
CA LEU A 117 -19.12 -2.78 -30.42
C LEU A 117 -18.32 -1.46 -30.34
N LYS A 118 -17.03 -1.48 -30.67
CA LYS A 118 -16.18 -0.26 -30.68
C LYS A 118 -16.63 0.81 -31.69
N LEU A 119 -17.34 0.43 -32.75
CA LEU A 119 -18.00 1.39 -33.66
C LEU A 119 -19.28 1.96 -33.03
N LEU A 120 -20.14 1.12 -32.47
CA LEU A 120 -21.38 1.54 -31.80
C LEU A 120 -21.11 2.41 -30.55
N GLU A 121 -20.04 2.13 -29.80
CA GLU A 121 -19.56 2.97 -28.70
C GLU A 121 -19.14 4.36 -29.18
N LYS A 122 -18.43 4.46 -30.32
CA LYS A 122 -18.04 5.74 -30.92
C LYS A 122 -19.26 6.52 -31.42
N GLU A 123 -20.21 5.85 -32.07
CA GLU A 123 -21.48 6.48 -32.43
C GLU A 123 -22.28 6.94 -31.22
N SER A 124 -22.33 6.14 -30.15
CA SER A 124 -23.03 6.47 -28.90
C SER A 124 -22.40 7.69 -28.22
N LYS A 125 -21.06 7.75 -28.15
CA LYS A 125 -20.33 8.92 -27.66
C LYS A 125 -20.60 10.16 -28.52
N ALA A 126 -20.50 10.06 -29.84
CA ALA A 126 -20.82 11.18 -30.74
C ALA A 126 -22.29 11.64 -30.64
N LYS A 127 -23.24 10.73 -30.40
CA LYS A 127 -24.66 11.05 -30.15
C LYS A 127 -24.84 11.74 -28.79
N ASN A 128 -24.16 11.27 -27.74
CA ASN A 128 -24.18 11.90 -26.40
C ASN A 128 -23.54 13.29 -26.41
N GLU A 129 -22.36 13.44 -27.02
CA GLU A 129 -21.71 14.74 -27.27
C GLU A 129 -22.66 15.68 -28.05
N LYS A 130 -23.41 15.15 -29.01
CA LYS A 130 -24.39 15.95 -29.76
C LYS A 130 -25.60 16.35 -28.93
N ILE A 131 -26.09 15.47 -28.06
CA ILE A 131 -27.17 15.78 -27.09
C ILE A 131 -26.68 16.85 -26.12
N GLN A 132 -25.46 16.74 -25.59
CA GLN A 132 -24.85 17.71 -24.68
C GLN A 132 -24.69 19.09 -25.35
N GLN A 133 -24.17 19.15 -26.57
CA GLN A 133 -24.13 20.40 -27.38
C GLN A 133 -25.53 21.01 -27.63
N LEU A 134 -26.58 20.18 -27.76
CA LEU A 134 -27.95 20.65 -27.94
C LEU A 134 -28.57 21.14 -26.61
N GLN A 135 -28.22 20.51 -25.48
CA GLN A 135 -28.62 20.92 -24.13
C GLN A 135 -27.94 22.24 -23.73
N GLU A 136 -26.64 22.39 -23.96
CA GLU A 136 -25.90 23.65 -23.78
C GLU A 136 -26.50 24.80 -24.59
N LYS A 137 -26.89 24.53 -25.85
CA LYS A 137 -27.58 25.52 -26.70
C LYS A 137 -29.00 25.82 -26.23
N ASN A 138 -29.70 24.86 -25.63
CA ASN A 138 -31.00 25.09 -24.98
C ASN A 138 -30.87 25.98 -23.73
N LEU A 139 -29.84 25.76 -22.91
CA LEU A 139 -29.56 26.54 -21.70
C LEU A 139 -29.26 28.02 -21.99
N HIS A 140 -28.85 28.36 -23.23
CA HIS A 140 -28.65 29.74 -23.68
C HIS A 140 -29.87 30.36 -24.40
N ALA A 141 -30.98 29.63 -24.56
CA ALA A 141 -32.18 30.10 -25.25
C ALA A 141 -33.05 31.03 -24.38
N VAL A 142 -32.55 32.25 -24.12
CA VAL A 142 -33.29 33.27 -23.35
C VAL A 142 -34.45 33.84 -24.18
N VAL A 143 -35.63 33.23 -24.05
CA VAL A 143 -36.89 33.81 -24.55
C VAL A 143 -37.27 35.00 -23.68
N GLN A 144 -36.96 36.22 -24.12
CA GLN A 144 -37.48 37.43 -23.50
C GLN A 144 -38.96 37.62 -23.85
N THR A 145 -39.84 37.45 -22.87
CA THR A 145 -41.23 37.96 -22.94
C THR A 145 -41.37 39.21 -22.07
N PRO A 146 -42.07 40.27 -22.52
CA PRO A 146 -42.25 41.50 -21.74
C PRO A 146 -43.22 41.28 -20.55
N GLY A 147 -42.71 40.79 -19.42
CA GLY A 147 -43.54 40.52 -18.24
C GLY A 147 -42.82 39.70 -17.17
N GLY A 148 -41.87 40.32 -16.46
CA GLY A 148 -41.01 39.63 -15.49
C GLY A 148 -41.76 39.05 -14.28
N LYS A 149 -42.16 37.77 -14.34
CA LYS A 149 -42.51 36.91 -13.19
C LYS A 149 -42.40 35.43 -13.58
N LYS A 150 -41.34 34.75 -13.13
CA LYS A 150 -41.16 33.30 -13.36
C LYS A 150 -42.21 32.50 -12.59
N ARG A 151 -42.95 31.62 -13.27
CA ARG A 151 -43.71 30.51 -12.68
C ARG A 151 -43.50 29.26 -13.52
N SER A 152 -43.26 28.13 -12.86
CA SER A 152 -43.21 26.81 -13.50
C SER A 152 -44.62 26.37 -13.92
N ILE A 153 -44.73 25.63 -15.02
CA ILE A 153 -46.00 25.08 -15.53
C ILE A 153 -45.94 23.56 -15.41
N ALA A 154 -46.91 22.98 -14.70
CA ALA A 154 -47.13 21.54 -14.64
C ALA A 154 -48.27 21.13 -15.60
N PHE A 155 -48.14 19.96 -16.22
CA PHE A 155 -49.10 19.46 -17.20
C PHE A 155 -50.45 19.08 -16.56
N ARG A 156 -51.55 19.50 -17.19
CA ARG A 156 -52.91 18.99 -16.93
C ARG A 156 -53.32 17.98 -18.00
N ARG A 157 -54.07 16.94 -17.61
CA ARG A 157 -55.03 16.25 -18.48
C ARG A 157 -56.46 16.62 -18.04
N GLN A 158 -57.42 16.50 -18.94
CA GLN A 158 -58.80 16.98 -18.79
C GLN A 158 -59.80 15.83 -18.91
N ARG A 159 -60.97 15.94 -18.26
CA ARG A 159 -62.10 14.99 -18.37
C ARG A 159 -63.10 15.45 -19.45
N MET A 160 -64.02 14.55 -19.83
CA MET A 160 -65.07 14.78 -20.83
C MET A 160 -66.45 14.37 -20.27
N GLN A 161 -67.52 15.07 -20.68
CA GLN A 161 -68.95 14.81 -20.41
C GLN A 161 -69.78 15.34 -21.61
N ILE A 162 -71.05 14.93 -21.72
CA ILE A 162 -71.96 15.17 -22.87
C ILE A 162 -73.42 15.40 -22.36
N ASP A 163 -74.26 16.10 -23.15
CA ASP A 163 -75.46 16.86 -22.72
C ASP A 163 -76.86 16.27 -23.09
N GLU A 164 -77.86 17.15 -23.35
CA GLU A 164 -79.32 17.03 -23.09
C GLU A 164 -80.24 17.39 -24.31
N PRO A 165 -81.54 16.98 -24.37
CA PRO A 165 -82.52 17.43 -25.40
C PRO A 165 -83.88 18.01 -24.88
N VAL A 166 -84.60 18.81 -25.71
CA VAL A 166 -85.86 19.56 -25.40
C VAL A 166 -86.87 19.61 -26.60
N PRO A 167 -88.22 19.71 -26.43
CA PRO A 167 -89.23 19.59 -27.52
C PRO A 167 -90.12 20.86 -27.81
N PRO A 168 -91.00 20.85 -28.85
CA PRO A 168 -91.93 21.95 -29.22
C PRO A 168 -93.46 21.65 -29.14
N SER A 169 -94.33 22.67 -29.27
CA SER A 169 -95.82 22.58 -29.31
C SER A 169 -96.51 23.77 -30.04
N GLU A 170 -97.86 23.74 -30.16
CA GLU A 170 -98.82 24.80 -30.61
C GLU A 170 -99.30 24.89 -32.09
N ILE A 171 -100.41 24.19 -32.47
CA ILE A 171 -101.46 24.69 -33.41
C ILE A 171 -102.80 23.97 -33.12
N GLU A 172 -103.85 24.64 -32.60
CA GLU A 172 -105.22 24.01 -32.55
C GLU A 172 -106.45 24.96 -32.40
N LEU A 173 -106.33 26.27 -32.64
CA LEU A 173 -107.40 27.25 -32.29
C LEU A 173 -107.76 28.26 -33.41
N ARG A 174 -108.18 27.80 -34.61
CA ARG A 174 -108.69 28.72 -35.66
C ARG A 174 -109.92 28.30 -36.48
N GLU A 175 -110.41 27.07 -36.42
CA GLU A 175 -111.36 26.57 -37.45
C GLU A 175 -112.86 26.71 -37.13
N ARG A 176 -113.27 27.17 -35.92
CA ARG A 176 -114.69 27.15 -35.50
C ARG A 176 -115.53 28.40 -35.82
N GLU A 177 -114.96 29.43 -36.45
CA GLU A 177 -115.68 30.71 -36.66
C GLU A 177 -116.44 30.80 -38.01
N ILE A 178 -116.06 29.98 -39.00
CA ILE A 178 -116.55 30.11 -40.39
C ILE A 178 -117.97 29.55 -40.59
N GLU A 179 -118.37 28.55 -39.81
CA GLU A 179 -119.62 27.79 -40.02
C GLU A 179 -120.91 28.59 -39.73
N ARG A 180 -120.78 29.80 -39.15
CA ARG A 180 -121.90 30.54 -38.53
C ARG A 180 -122.72 31.44 -39.47
N LEU A 181 -122.29 31.66 -40.71
CA LEU A 181 -122.85 32.71 -41.59
C LEU A 181 -123.69 32.22 -42.78
N SER A 182 -123.61 30.93 -43.16
CA SER A 182 -124.15 30.44 -44.44
C SER A 182 -125.64 30.07 -44.47
N VAL A 183 -126.37 30.20 -43.36
CA VAL A 183 -127.74 29.65 -43.18
C VAL A 183 -128.85 30.69 -43.46
N ALA A 184 -128.50 31.94 -43.78
CA ALA A 184 -129.42 33.08 -43.63
C ALA A 184 -130.46 33.31 -44.75
N LEU A 185 -130.33 32.71 -45.94
CA LEU A 185 -131.17 33.05 -47.10
C LEU A 185 -131.52 31.84 -47.98
N ASP A 186 -132.74 31.32 -47.83
CA ASP A 186 -133.49 30.71 -48.94
C ASP A 186 -134.97 31.12 -48.84
N GLY A 187 -135.61 31.31 -50.00
CA GLY A 187 -136.88 32.03 -50.15
C GLY A 187 -137.35 32.02 -51.61
N GLY A 188 -137.44 30.81 -52.17
CA GLY A 188 -137.49 30.58 -53.62
C GLY A 188 -138.71 31.11 -54.39
N ARG A 189 -138.61 31.08 -55.73
CA ARG A 189 -139.68 31.45 -56.68
C ARG A 189 -139.49 30.85 -58.08
N SER A 190 -140.63 30.52 -58.68
CA SER A 190 -140.92 30.34 -60.12
C SER A 190 -140.25 29.20 -60.91
N PRO A 191 -140.98 28.40 -61.72
CA PRO A 191 -140.42 27.19 -62.35
C PRO A 191 -139.46 27.44 -63.52
N ASP A 192 -139.67 28.49 -64.32
CA ASP A 192 -138.95 28.64 -65.60
C ASP A 192 -137.44 28.90 -65.43
N VAL A 193 -137.05 29.49 -64.29
CA VAL A 193 -135.63 29.66 -63.92
C VAL A 193 -134.96 28.31 -63.71
N LEU A 194 -135.65 27.35 -63.07
CA LEU A 194 -135.10 26.03 -62.76
C LEU A 194 -134.70 25.24 -64.02
N SER A 195 -135.33 25.50 -65.18
CA SER A 195 -134.98 24.85 -66.45
C SER A 195 -133.60 25.28 -66.98
N LEU A 196 -133.28 26.57 -66.94
CA LEU A 196 -131.97 27.09 -67.34
C LEU A 196 -130.92 26.87 -66.25
N GLU A 197 -131.32 27.03 -64.99
CA GLU A 197 -130.44 26.87 -63.85
C GLU A 197 -129.98 25.41 -63.67
N THR A 198 -130.83 24.40 -63.93
CA THR A 198 -130.39 22.99 -63.91
C THR A 198 -129.35 22.69 -64.99
N ARG A 199 -129.48 23.27 -66.20
CA ARG A 199 -128.50 23.10 -67.27
C ARG A 199 -127.16 23.80 -67.00
N ASN A 200 -127.18 25.00 -66.42
CA ASN A 200 -125.94 25.65 -65.97
C ASN A 200 -125.32 24.87 -64.80
N LYS A 201 -126.11 24.44 -63.81
CA LYS A 201 -125.65 23.59 -62.70
C LYS A 201 -125.03 22.27 -63.19
N THR A 202 -125.46 21.68 -64.32
CA THR A 202 -124.77 20.51 -64.89
C THR A 202 -123.42 20.86 -65.54
N ASN A 203 -123.31 22.00 -66.23
CA ASN A 203 -122.05 22.44 -66.83
C ASN A 203 -121.03 22.89 -65.77
N GLU A 204 -121.47 23.64 -64.77
CA GLU A 204 -120.64 24.07 -63.63
C GLU A 204 -120.16 22.87 -62.82
N LYS A 205 -121.00 21.85 -62.58
CA LYS A 205 -120.57 20.59 -61.96
C LYS A 205 -119.52 19.85 -62.76
N LEU A 206 -119.61 19.84 -64.10
CA LEU A 206 -118.60 19.22 -64.95
C LEU A 206 -117.27 19.98 -64.92
N ILE A 207 -117.30 21.32 -64.99
CA ILE A 207 -116.09 22.16 -64.89
C ILE A 207 -115.46 22.04 -63.49
N ALA A 208 -116.27 22.06 -62.42
CA ALA A 208 -115.79 21.84 -61.06
C ALA A 208 -115.16 20.45 -60.90
N HIS A 209 -115.77 19.39 -61.45
CA HIS A 209 -115.22 18.04 -61.41
C HIS A 209 -113.89 17.92 -62.17
N LEU A 210 -113.79 18.54 -63.36
CA LEU A 210 -112.56 18.58 -64.14
C LEU A 210 -111.46 19.40 -63.44
N ASN A 211 -111.78 20.54 -62.84
CA ASN A 211 -110.81 21.33 -62.06
C ASN A 211 -110.33 20.54 -60.84
N ILE A 212 -111.23 19.93 -60.06
CA ILE A 212 -110.88 19.04 -58.95
C ILE A 212 -109.97 17.89 -59.42
N GLN A 213 -110.24 17.30 -60.59
CA GLN A 213 -109.39 16.25 -61.16
C GLN A 213 -108.01 16.78 -61.59
N VAL A 214 -107.92 17.99 -62.15
CA VAL A 214 -106.66 18.66 -62.47
C VAL A 214 -105.88 19.02 -61.21
N ASP A 215 -106.53 19.50 -60.16
CA ASP A 215 -105.90 19.83 -58.87
C ASP A 215 -105.37 18.57 -58.18
N PHE A 216 -106.12 17.46 -58.19
CA PHE A 216 -105.64 16.15 -57.73
C PHE A 216 -104.41 15.66 -58.53
N LEU A 217 -104.41 15.84 -59.86
CA LEU A 217 -103.26 15.46 -60.70
C LEU A 217 -102.04 16.37 -60.48
N GLN A 218 -102.24 17.68 -60.29
CA GLN A 218 -101.16 18.62 -59.96
C GLN A 218 -100.58 18.36 -58.56
N GLN A 219 -101.43 18.03 -57.58
CA GLN A 219 -100.97 17.68 -56.24
C GLN A 219 -100.22 16.35 -56.26
N ALA A 220 -100.76 15.31 -56.91
CA ALA A 220 -100.07 14.03 -57.09
C ALA A 220 -98.72 14.19 -57.81
N ASN A 221 -98.63 15.04 -58.84
CA ASN A 221 -97.36 15.34 -59.50
C ASN A 221 -96.37 16.03 -58.56
N LYS A 222 -96.79 17.02 -57.76
CA LYS A 222 -95.91 17.67 -56.76
C LYS A 222 -95.45 16.71 -55.67
N ASP A 223 -96.32 15.82 -55.20
CA ASP A 223 -95.98 14.81 -54.21
C ASP A 223 -95.00 13.78 -54.78
N LEU A 224 -95.14 13.41 -56.06
CA LEU A 224 -94.15 12.59 -56.79
C LEU A 224 -92.82 13.33 -57.03
N GLU A 225 -92.84 14.61 -57.41
CA GLU A 225 -91.63 15.44 -57.55
C GLU A 225 -90.87 15.54 -56.22
N LYS A 226 -91.60 15.74 -55.11
CA LYS A 226 -91.04 15.77 -53.75
C LYS A 226 -90.46 14.41 -53.34
N GLN A 227 -91.16 13.31 -53.61
CA GLN A 227 -90.63 11.95 -53.38
C GLN A 227 -89.38 11.67 -54.23
N ILE A 228 -89.33 12.12 -55.49
CA ILE A 228 -88.15 11.98 -56.35
C ILE A 228 -86.97 12.79 -55.78
N GLN A 229 -87.20 14.00 -55.28
CA GLN A 229 -86.16 14.81 -54.65
C GLN A 229 -85.64 14.16 -53.35
N GLU A 230 -86.52 13.69 -52.47
CA GLU A 230 -86.16 12.96 -51.24
C GLU A 230 -85.40 11.66 -51.54
N LEU A 231 -85.79 10.94 -52.61
CA LEU A 231 -85.08 9.75 -53.09
C LEU A 231 -83.72 10.09 -53.74
N MET A 232 -83.54 11.28 -54.30
CA MET A 232 -82.25 11.73 -54.84
C MET A 232 -81.30 12.16 -53.71
N GLU A 233 -81.79 12.88 -52.71
CA GLU A 233 -80.99 13.28 -51.54
C GLU A 233 -80.57 12.08 -50.69
N THR A 234 -81.49 11.14 -50.43
CA THR A 234 -81.15 9.88 -49.72
C THR A 234 -80.24 8.96 -50.55
N LYS A 235 -80.35 8.98 -51.88
CA LYS A 235 -79.37 8.31 -52.75
C LYS A 235 -78.00 8.97 -52.64
N GLU A 236 -77.91 10.30 -52.61
CA GLU A 236 -76.63 11.00 -52.51
C GLU A 236 -75.95 10.69 -51.17
N THR A 237 -76.66 10.79 -50.03
CA THR A 237 -76.10 10.42 -48.72
C THR A 237 -75.61 8.97 -48.70
N VAL A 238 -76.42 8.02 -49.16
CA VAL A 238 -76.03 6.60 -49.27
C VAL A 238 -74.80 6.42 -50.17
N THR A 239 -74.66 7.15 -51.28
CA THR A 239 -73.42 7.07 -52.09
C THR A 239 -72.20 7.61 -51.36
N THR A 240 -72.32 8.68 -50.57
CA THR A 240 -71.20 9.16 -49.74
C THR A 240 -70.84 8.19 -48.62
N GLU A 241 -71.83 7.54 -47.99
CA GLU A 241 -71.61 6.49 -47.00
C GLU A 241 -70.93 5.26 -47.61
N VAL A 242 -71.37 4.80 -48.79
CA VAL A 242 -70.73 3.70 -49.53
C VAL A 242 -69.28 4.02 -49.89
N VAL A 243 -68.97 5.25 -50.33
CA VAL A 243 -67.58 5.68 -50.59
C VAL A 243 -66.76 5.72 -49.30
N ASN A 244 -67.31 6.26 -48.20
CA ASN A 244 -66.62 6.30 -46.90
C ASN A 244 -66.37 4.89 -46.33
N LEU A 245 -67.32 3.97 -46.49
CA LEU A 245 -67.17 2.55 -46.11
C LEU A 245 -66.16 1.83 -47.02
N SER A 246 -66.14 2.11 -48.33
CA SER A 246 -65.11 1.59 -49.26
C SER A 246 -63.71 2.04 -48.84
N ASN A 247 -63.52 3.34 -48.58
CA ASN A 247 -62.25 3.91 -48.12
C ASN A 247 -61.81 3.37 -46.75
N LYS A 248 -62.76 2.99 -45.88
CA LYS A 248 -62.48 2.35 -44.60
C LYS A 248 -62.11 0.87 -44.77
N ASN A 249 -62.81 0.14 -45.66
CA ASN A 249 -62.50 -1.24 -45.99
C ASN A 249 -61.13 -1.37 -46.67
N GLU A 250 -60.77 -0.44 -47.56
CA GLU A 250 -59.43 -0.41 -48.18
C GLU A 250 -58.31 -0.27 -47.14
N LYS A 251 -58.50 0.62 -46.15
CA LYS A 251 -57.56 0.75 -45.01
C LYS A 251 -57.51 -0.50 -44.15
N LEU A 252 -58.65 -1.12 -43.85
CA LEU A 252 -58.69 -2.38 -43.11
C LEU A 252 -58.02 -3.52 -43.89
N CYS A 253 -58.10 -3.53 -45.23
CA CYS A 253 -57.34 -4.45 -46.07
C CYS A 253 -55.83 -4.17 -46.03
N GLN A 254 -55.41 -2.90 -46.01
CA GLN A 254 -53.99 -2.52 -45.85
C GLN A 254 -53.47 -2.97 -44.47
N GLU A 255 -54.18 -2.64 -43.39
CA GLU A 255 -53.89 -3.08 -42.02
C GLU A 255 -53.82 -4.62 -41.91
N LEU A 256 -54.76 -5.34 -42.55
CA LEU A 256 -54.70 -6.81 -42.65
C LEU A 256 -53.44 -7.31 -43.37
N THR A 257 -53.07 -6.71 -44.51
CA THR A 257 -51.84 -7.12 -45.22
C THR A 257 -50.54 -6.78 -44.47
N GLU A 258 -50.55 -5.76 -43.60
CA GLU A 258 -49.43 -5.48 -42.68
C GLU A 258 -49.38 -6.52 -41.55
N ILE A 259 -50.53 -6.91 -40.99
CA ILE A 259 -50.65 -7.99 -40.00
C ILE A 259 -50.20 -9.33 -40.60
N ASP A 260 -50.59 -9.67 -41.83
CA ASP A 260 -50.15 -10.89 -42.53
C ASP A 260 -48.63 -10.89 -42.77
N GLN A 261 -48.04 -9.74 -43.13
CA GLN A 261 -46.58 -9.62 -43.29
C GLN A 261 -45.85 -9.79 -41.96
N LEU A 262 -46.36 -9.22 -40.86
CA LEU A 262 -45.82 -9.38 -39.51
C LEU A 262 -45.98 -10.82 -39.00
N ALA A 263 -47.12 -11.46 -39.28
CA ALA A 263 -47.36 -12.87 -38.97
C ALA A 263 -46.34 -13.77 -39.68
N GLN A 264 -46.15 -13.61 -41.00
CA GLN A 264 -45.15 -14.37 -41.73
C GLN A 264 -43.70 -14.07 -41.30
N GLN A 265 -43.38 -12.86 -40.82
CA GLN A 265 -42.06 -12.57 -40.23
C GLN A 265 -41.88 -13.29 -38.90
N LEU A 266 -42.91 -13.30 -38.05
CA LEU A 266 -42.91 -14.00 -36.77
C LEU A 266 -42.87 -15.52 -36.95
N GLU A 267 -43.53 -16.07 -37.97
CA GLU A 267 -43.44 -17.48 -38.36
C GLU A 267 -42.02 -17.85 -38.82
N ARG A 268 -41.40 -17.04 -39.69
CA ARG A 268 -39.99 -17.27 -40.11
C ARG A 268 -39.03 -17.20 -38.93
N HIS A 269 -39.11 -16.19 -38.07
CA HIS A 269 -38.28 -16.11 -36.87
C HIS A 269 -38.52 -17.28 -35.90
N LYS A 270 -39.77 -17.75 -35.77
CA LYS A 270 -40.09 -18.94 -34.98
C LYS A 270 -39.47 -20.20 -35.59
N GLU A 271 -39.53 -20.35 -36.91
CA GLU A 271 -38.96 -21.49 -37.63
C GLU A 271 -37.42 -21.49 -37.58
N GLU A 272 -36.77 -20.33 -37.72
CA GLU A 272 -35.33 -20.13 -37.49
C GLU A 272 -34.93 -20.50 -36.04
N VAL A 273 -35.67 -20.03 -35.04
CA VAL A 273 -35.42 -20.36 -33.63
C VAL A 273 -35.62 -21.86 -33.36
N LEU A 274 -36.66 -22.48 -33.91
CA LEU A 274 -36.87 -23.92 -33.82
C LEU A 274 -35.73 -24.70 -34.50
N GLU A 275 -35.28 -24.28 -35.68
CA GLU A 275 -34.16 -24.93 -36.37
C GLU A 275 -32.84 -24.81 -35.57
N THR A 276 -32.61 -23.69 -34.86
CA THR A 276 -31.47 -23.59 -33.92
C THR A 276 -31.64 -24.49 -32.70
N ALA A 277 -32.83 -24.56 -32.09
CA ALA A 277 -33.11 -25.42 -30.96
C ALA A 277 -32.98 -26.91 -31.32
N ASP A 278 -33.45 -27.34 -32.49
CA ASP A 278 -33.31 -28.72 -32.98
C ASP A 278 -31.84 -29.08 -33.28
N LYS A 279 -31.03 -28.13 -33.78
CA LYS A 279 -29.57 -28.32 -33.93
C LYS A 279 -28.90 -28.51 -32.57
N GLU A 280 -29.19 -27.66 -31.60
CA GLU A 280 -28.67 -27.77 -30.23
C GLU A 280 -29.12 -29.07 -29.55
N LEU A 281 -30.38 -29.47 -29.71
CA LEU A 281 -30.91 -30.75 -29.21
C LEU A 281 -30.25 -31.95 -29.90
N GLU A 282 -29.98 -31.90 -31.20
CA GLU A 282 -29.23 -32.96 -31.88
C GLU A 282 -27.75 -33.01 -31.48
N GLU A 283 -27.13 -31.89 -31.11
CA GLU A 283 -25.78 -31.89 -30.53
C GLU A 283 -25.79 -32.43 -29.10
N ALA A 284 -26.75 -32.04 -28.26
CA ALA A 284 -26.95 -32.61 -26.93
C ALA A 284 -27.23 -34.12 -26.98
N LYS A 285 -28.06 -34.60 -27.91
CA LYS A 285 -28.30 -36.04 -28.14
C LYS A 285 -27.02 -36.77 -28.55
N LYS A 286 -26.13 -36.15 -29.35
CA LYS A 286 -24.82 -36.73 -29.72
C LYS A 286 -23.86 -36.76 -28.54
N GLU A 287 -23.86 -35.74 -27.69
CA GLU A 287 -23.09 -35.68 -26.44
C GLU A 287 -23.53 -36.79 -25.47
N ILE A 288 -24.85 -36.88 -25.20
CA ILE A 288 -25.45 -37.91 -24.35
C ILE A 288 -25.15 -39.31 -24.90
N LYS A 289 -25.27 -39.55 -26.21
CA LYS A 289 -24.89 -40.84 -26.81
C LYS A 289 -23.41 -41.18 -26.60
N ARG A 290 -22.51 -40.19 -26.68
CA ARG A 290 -21.07 -40.40 -26.43
C ARG A 290 -20.80 -40.70 -24.96
N LYS A 291 -21.43 -39.98 -24.04
CA LYS A 291 -21.34 -40.23 -22.60
C LYS A 291 -21.92 -41.59 -22.21
N LEU A 292 -23.02 -42.02 -22.84
CA LEU A 292 -23.57 -43.37 -22.66
C LEU A 292 -22.69 -44.48 -23.27
N SER A 293 -21.82 -44.21 -24.24
CA SER A 293 -20.76 -45.17 -24.63
C SER A 293 -19.55 -45.13 -23.70
N GLU A 294 -19.18 -43.96 -23.18
CA GLU A 294 -18.09 -43.81 -22.21
C GLU A 294 -18.41 -44.51 -20.88
N VAL A 295 -19.64 -44.36 -20.38
CA VAL A 295 -20.14 -45.11 -19.21
C VAL A 295 -20.12 -46.61 -19.45
N ARG A 296 -20.64 -47.12 -20.58
CA ARG A 296 -20.60 -48.56 -20.89
C ARG A 296 -19.19 -49.11 -21.03
N ASN A 297 -18.26 -48.35 -21.61
CA ASN A 297 -16.85 -48.73 -21.65
C ASN A 297 -16.26 -48.81 -20.22
N LEU A 298 -16.62 -47.88 -19.33
CA LEU A 298 -16.19 -47.90 -17.94
C LEU A 298 -16.81 -49.09 -17.17
N GLU A 299 -18.11 -49.35 -17.33
CA GLU A 299 -18.81 -50.52 -16.79
C GLU A 299 -18.15 -51.84 -17.24
N GLU A 300 -17.81 -51.96 -18.53
CA GLU A 300 -17.03 -53.10 -19.04
C GLU A 300 -15.64 -53.22 -18.39
N THR A 301 -14.92 -52.11 -18.20
CA THR A 301 -13.61 -52.17 -17.50
C THR A 301 -13.77 -52.50 -16.02
N MET A 302 -14.82 -52.02 -15.34
CA MET A 302 -15.12 -52.39 -13.96
C MET A 302 -15.47 -53.88 -13.85
N ALA A 303 -16.26 -54.42 -14.79
CA ALA A 303 -16.56 -55.86 -14.82
C ALA A 303 -15.31 -56.71 -15.07
N LYS A 304 -14.39 -56.27 -15.96
CA LYS A 304 -13.10 -56.93 -16.21
C LYS A 304 -12.20 -56.89 -14.97
N LEU A 305 -12.05 -55.73 -14.33
CA LEU A 305 -11.29 -55.57 -13.08
C LEU A 305 -11.90 -56.35 -11.91
N GLN A 306 -13.24 -56.45 -11.82
CA GLN A 306 -13.91 -57.32 -10.84
C GLN A 306 -13.65 -58.81 -11.12
N LEU A 307 -13.61 -59.23 -12.39
CA LEU A 307 -13.28 -60.61 -12.75
C LEU A 307 -11.82 -60.93 -12.40
N GLU A 308 -10.87 -60.05 -12.74
CA GLU A 308 -9.45 -60.16 -12.36
C GLU A 308 -9.26 -60.20 -10.84
N LEU A 309 -9.94 -59.33 -10.10
CA LEU A 309 -9.93 -59.32 -8.63
C LEU A 309 -10.48 -60.62 -8.04
N ASN A 310 -11.56 -61.17 -8.61
CA ASN A 310 -12.13 -62.46 -8.20
C ASN A 310 -11.23 -63.65 -8.55
N LEU A 311 -10.49 -63.59 -9.65
CA LEU A 311 -9.48 -64.61 -10.00
C LEU A 311 -8.29 -64.55 -9.04
N CYS A 312 -7.78 -63.36 -8.73
CA CYS A 312 -6.71 -63.14 -7.76
C CYS A 312 -7.11 -63.60 -6.34
N HIS A 313 -8.36 -63.40 -5.93
CA HIS A 313 -8.87 -63.97 -4.66
C HIS A 313 -8.86 -65.51 -4.66
N LYS A 314 -9.32 -66.16 -5.73
CA LYS A 314 -9.31 -67.63 -5.86
C LYS A 314 -7.89 -68.21 -5.94
N GLU A 315 -6.96 -67.48 -6.55
CA GLU A 315 -5.53 -67.85 -6.56
C GLU A 315 -4.90 -67.70 -5.17
N LYS A 316 -5.21 -66.61 -4.44
CA LYS A 316 -4.83 -66.43 -3.05
C LYS A 316 -5.39 -67.51 -2.12
N GLU A 317 -6.65 -67.92 -2.32
CA GLU A 317 -7.27 -69.04 -1.57
C GLU A 317 -6.52 -70.34 -1.84
N ARG A 318 -6.27 -70.69 -3.11
CA ARG A 318 -5.47 -71.88 -3.48
C ARG A 318 -4.06 -71.87 -2.90
N LEU A 319 -3.35 -70.74 -2.94
CA LEU A 319 -2.02 -70.59 -2.34
C LEU A 319 -2.06 -70.73 -0.81
N ASN A 320 -3.18 -70.37 -0.17
CA ASN A 320 -3.38 -70.53 1.26
C ASN A 320 -3.70 -72.00 1.64
N ASP A 321 -4.44 -72.71 0.78
CA ASP A 321 -4.66 -74.16 0.90
C ASP A 321 -3.35 -74.95 0.67
N GLU A 322 -2.55 -74.57 -0.33
CA GLU A 322 -1.21 -75.13 -0.56
C GLU A 322 -0.25 -74.84 0.61
N LEU A 323 -0.35 -73.67 1.24
CA LEU A 323 0.41 -73.34 2.45
C LEU A 323 -0.03 -74.19 3.65
N LEU A 324 -1.33 -74.48 3.78
CA LEU A 324 -1.86 -75.37 4.81
C LEU A 324 -1.36 -76.80 4.61
N ILE A 325 -1.45 -77.33 3.39
CA ILE A 325 -0.89 -78.64 3.00
C ILE A 325 0.62 -78.69 3.25
N LYS A 326 1.35 -77.60 3.01
CA LYS A 326 2.78 -77.49 3.34
C LYS A 326 3.02 -77.56 4.85
N SER A 327 2.17 -76.97 5.68
CA SER A 327 2.29 -77.09 7.15
C SER A 327 1.98 -78.51 7.65
N ASP A 328 1.02 -79.20 7.04
CA ASP A 328 0.77 -80.63 7.30
C ASP A 328 1.99 -81.48 6.90
N LEU A 329 2.58 -81.21 5.72
CA LEU A 329 3.82 -81.87 5.29
C LEU A 329 5.00 -81.55 6.22
N GLU A 330 5.12 -80.34 6.76
CA GLU A 330 6.16 -79.99 7.75
C GLU A 330 5.95 -80.75 9.07
N THR A 331 4.72 -80.94 9.54
CA THR A 331 4.47 -81.79 10.73
C THR A 331 4.71 -83.27 10.46
N VAL A 332 4.37 -83.78 9.26
CA VAL A 332 4.70 -85.16 8.84
C VAL A 332 6.21 -85.36 8.70
N VAL A 333 6.95 -84.40 8.14
CA VAL A 333 8.42 -84.42 8.13
C VAL A 333 8.96 -84.46 9.55
N HIS A 334 8.42 -83.66 10.48
CA HIS A 334 8.89 -83.67 11.86
C HIS A 334 8.60 -85.00 12.59
N GLN A 335 7.45 -85.65 12.31
CA GLN A 335 7.17 -87.01 12.78
C GLN A 335 8.13 -88.04 12.17
N LEU A 336 8.43 -87.95 10.87
CA LEU A 336 9.41 -88.79 10.18
C LEU A 336 10.83 -88.56 10.70
N GLU A 337 11.19 -87.35 11.11
CA GLU A 337 12.47 -87.06 11.77
C GLU A 337 12.55 -87.65 13.18
N GLN A 338 11.45 -87.63 13.94
CA GLN A 338 11.38 -88.28 15.27
C GLN A 338 11.48 -89.81 15.15
N GLU A 339 10.75 -90.44 14.22
CA GLU A 339 10.88 -91.87 13.95
C GLU A 339 12.24 -92.22 13.31
N LYS A 340 12.82 -91.36 12.47
CA LYS A 340 14.21 -91.50 12.00
C LYS A 340 15.20 -91.48 13.17
N GLN A 341 15.08 -90.55 14.11
CA GLN A 341 15.93 -90.53 15.32
C GLN A 341 15.71 -91.78 16.18
N ARG A 342 14.47 -92.26 16.31
CA ARG A 342 14.13 -93.49 17.03
C ARG A 342 14.74 -94.73 16.37
N LEU A 343 14.66 -94.82 15.05
CA LEU A 343 15.25 -95.88 14.24
C LEU A 343 16.78 -95.80 14.23
N SER A 344 17.38 -94.61 14.17
CA SER A 344 18.83 -94.41 14.35
C SER A 344 19.29 -94.91 15.71
N LYS A 345 18.63 -94.52 16.82
CA LYS A 345 18.93 -95.06 18.16
C LYS A 345 18.75 -96.57 18.24
N LYS A 346 17.77 -97.13 17.53
CA LYS A 346 17.55 -98.58 17.43
C LYS A 346 18.65 -99.28 16.62
N ILE A 347 19.11 -98.68 15.52
CA ILE A 347 20.25 -99.15 14.71
C ILE A 347 21.56 -99.03 15.50
N GLU A 348 21.76 -97.97 16.28
CA GLU A 348 22.89 -97.84 17.20
C GLU A 348 22.85 -98.94 18.26
N SER A 349 21.69 -99.23 18.85
CA SER A 349 21.53 -100.36 19.78
C SER A 349 21.78 -101.71 19.12
N PHE A 350 21.32 -101.90 17.87
CA PHE A 350 21.60 -103.11 17.11
C PHE A 350 23.08 -103.22 16.74
N ALA A 351 23.76 -102.13 16.41
CA ALA A 351 25.19 -102.09 16.14
C ALA A 351 26.04 -102.28 17.41
N VAL A 352 25.50 -101.95 18.60
CA VAL A 352 26.07 -102.37 19.89
C VAL A 352 25.90 -103.88 20.05
N THR A 353 24.70 -104.44 19.90
CA THR A 353 24.51 -105.91 20.00
C THR A 353 25.24 -106.68 18.90
N GLU A 354 25.43 -106.10 17.72
CA GLU A 354 26.24 -106.69 16.63
C GLU A 354 27.72 -106.64 16.98
N ARG A 355 28.22 -105.55 17.59
CA ARG A 355 29.59 -105.51 18.13
C ARG A 355 29.77 -106.50 19.28
N GLU A 356 28.79 -106.66 20.16
CA GLU A 356 28.81 -107.66 21.23
C GLU A 356 28.79 -109.09 20.67
N LEU A 357 27.90 -109.39 19.71
CA LEU A 357 27.85 -110.67 19.00
C LEU A 357 29.09 -110.91 18.12
N THR A 358 29.71 -109.87 17.57
CA THR A 358 30.97 -110.01 16.81
C THR A 358 32.13 -110.28 17.75
N LEU A 359 32.20 -109.60 18.91
CA LEU A 359 33.16 -109.91 19.96
C LEU A 359 32.91 -111.31 20.58
N GLU A 360 31.67 -111.79 20.60
CA GLU A 360 31.33 -113.15 21.02
C GLU A 360 31.71 -114.19 19.95
N VAL A 361 31.50 -113.89 18.66
CA VAL A 361 31.97 -114.70 17.54
C VAL A 361 33.50 -114.69 17.45
N GLU A 362 34.18 -113.59 17.82
CA GLU A 362 35.63 -113.55 17.96
C GLU A 362 36.13 -114.28 19.20
N ARG A 363 35.44 -114.21 20.35
CA ARG A 363 35.69 -115.11 21.50
C ARG A 363 35.55 -116.58 21.10
N MET A 364 34.46 -116.95 20.44
CA MET A 364 34.25 -118.32 19.94
C MET A 364 35.28 -118.73 18.87
N ARG A 365 35.78 -117.79 18.05
CA ARG A 365 36.95 -118.02 17.17
C ARG A 365 38.27 -118.16 17.91
N LEU A 366 38.45 -117.54 19.07
CA LEU A 366 39.68 -117.61 19.85
C LEU A 366 39.72 -118.84 20.77
N GLU A 367 38.59 -119.22 21.36
CA GLU A 367 38.49 -120.43 22.20
C GLU A 367 38.33 -121.71 21.37
N HIS A 368 37.65 -121.66 20.21
CA HIS A 368 37.29 -122.86 19.42
C HIS A 368 37.63 -122.79 17.92
N GLY A 369 38.33 -121.75 17.44
CA GLY A 369 38.61 -121.55 16.00
C GLY A 369 39.89 -122.22 15.49
N ILE A 370 39.75 -123.35 14.79
CA ILE A 370 40.86 -124.06 14.12
C ILE A 370 41.26 -123.35 12.80
N LYS A 371 42.55 -123.01 12.68
CA LYS A 371 43.18 -122.25 11.56
C LYS A 371 43.00 -122.88 10.16
N ARG A 372 42.39 -122.18 9.19
CA ARG A 372 42.62 -122.26 7.71
C ARG A 372 42.07 -120.98 7.01
N ARG A 373 42.53 -120.51 5.83
CA ARG A 373 43.89 -120.29 5.27
C ARG A 373 43.77 -119.26 4.11
N ASP A 374 44.82 -118.45 3.91
CA ASP A 374 45.11 -117.43 2.86
C ASP A 374 44.27 -117.41 1.55
N ARG A 375 43.65 -116.27 1.12
CA ARG A 375 44.18 -115.12 0.29
C ARG A 375 44.41 -115.47 -1.20
N SER A 376 44.11 -114.67 -2.25
CA SER A 376 43.71 -113.25 -2.46
C SER A 376 43.03 -113.11 -3.87
N PRO A 377 42.80 -111.90 -4.44
CA PRO A 377 41.94 -110.77 -4.01
C PRO A 377 40.70 -110.64 -4.94
N SER A 378 39.76 -109.71 -4.65
CA SER A 378 38.44 -109.68 -5.32
C SER A 378 38.29 -108.59 -6.40
N ARG A 379 37.34 -108.81 -7.33
CA ARG A 379 36.99 -107.87 -8.41
C ARG A 379 36.34 -106.54 -7.92
N LEU A 380 36.00 -106.46 -6.63
CA LEU A 380 35.38 -105.29 -6.02
C LEU A 380 36.39 -104.15 -5.79
N ASP A 381 37.61 -104.49 -5.37
CA ASP A 381 38.69 -103.52 -5.10
C ASP A 381 39.07 -102.75 -6.38
N THR A 382 39.04 -103.43 -7.54
CA THR A 382 39.31 -102.82 -8.85
C THR A 382 38.20 -101.85 -9.28
N PHE A 383 36.94 -102.16 -8.93
CA PHE A 383 35.78 -101.34 -9.29
C PHE A 383 35.69 -100.07 -8.44
N LEU A 384 35.94 -100.19 -7.13
CA LEU A 384 36.02 -99.04 -6.22
C LEU A 384 37.06 -98.02 -6.71
N LYS A 385 38.25 -98.48 -7.08
CA LYS A 385 39.33 -97.59 -7.54
C LYS A 385 38.98 -96.81 -8.82
N GLY A 386 38.24 -97.42 -9.75
CA GLY A 386 37.76 -96.72 -10.96
C GLY A 386 36.83 -95.54 -10.63
N ILE A 387 35.92 -95.72 -9.66
CA ILE A 387 35.02 -94.66 -9.20
C ILE A 387 35.78 -93.52 -8.48
N GLU A 388 36.86 -93.84 -7.78
CA GLU A 388 37.74 -92.81 -7.18
C GLU A 388 38.48 -91.98 -8.25
N GLU A 389 38.94 -92.62 -9.32
CA GLU A 389 39.61 -91.96 -10.44
C GLU A 389 38.65 -91.06 -11.24
N GLU A 390 37.39 -91.47 -11.45
CA GLU A 390 36.34 -90.63 -12.06
C GLU A 390 35.97 -89.41 -11.19
N ARG A 391 35.79 -89.61 -9.87
CA ARG A 391 35.55 -88.51 -8.90
C ARG A 391 36.64 -87.44 -8.99
N ASP A 392 37.91 -87.87 -9.00
CA ASP A 392 39.05 -86.96 -9.00
C ASP A 392 39.32 -86.33 -10.37
N PHE A 393 38.78 -86.89 -11.47
CA PHE A 393 38.74 -86.24 -12.78
C PHE A 393 37.77 -85.04 -12.76
N TYR A 394 36.51 -85.24 -12.37
CA TYR A 394 35.52 -84.14 -12.34
C TYR A 394 35.91 -83.03 -11.38
N LYS A 395 36.54 -83.36 -10.24
CA LYS A 395 37.08 -82.36 -9.31
C LYS A 395 38.14 -81.46 -9.96
N LYS A 396 39.09 -82.03 -10.71
CA LYS A 396 40.14 -81.26 -11.41
C LYS A 396 39.59 -80.39 -12.54
N GLU A 397 38.53 -80.83 -13.21
CA GLU A 397 37.90 -80.03 -14.27
C GLU A 397 37.06 -78.87 -13.69
N LEU A 398 36.43 -79.06 -12.52
CA LEU A 398 35.82 -77.96 -11.74
C LEU A 398 36.88 -76.92 -11.30
N GLU A 399 38.01 -77.38 -10.78
CA GLU A 399 39.15 -76.53 -10.38
C GLU A 399 39.72 -75.74 -11.58
N ARG A 400 39.80 -76.36 -12.77
CA ARG A 400 40.12 -75.68 -14.05
C ARG A 400 39.13 -74.58 -14.40
N LEU A 401 37.83 -74.86 -14.34
CA LEU A 401 36.78 -73.90 -14.67
C LEU A 401 36.78 -72.71 -13.70
N GLN A 402 37.01 -72.94 -12.40
CA GLN A 402 37.24 -71.86 -11.43
C GLN A 402 38.50 -71.04 -11.76
N HIS A 403 39.61 -71.69 -12.14
CA HIS A 403 40.84 -70.98 -12.53
C HIS A 403 40.67 -70.12 -13.80
N ILE A 404 39.83 -70.53 -14.75
CA ILE A 404 39.50 -69.72 -15.93
C ILE A 404 38.71 -68.46 -15.52
N ILE A 405 37.77 -68.59 -14.58
CA ILE A 405 36.93 -67.48 -14.10
C ILE A 405 37.74 -66.49 -13.24
N GLN A 406 38.62 -66.97 -12.35
CA GLN A 406 39.44 -66.09 -11.49
C GLN A 406 40.56 -65.33 -12.24
N ARG A 407 41.00 -65.79 -13.41
CA ARG A 407 42.13 -65.18 -14.16
C ARG A 407 41.82 -63.85 -14.86
N ARG A 408 40.70 -63.19 -14.57
CA ARG A 408 40.31 -61.90 -15.19
C ARG A 408 40.45 -60.65 -14.31
N SER A 409 41.00 -60.78 -13.10
CA SER A 409 41.26 -59.64 -12.20
C SER A 409 42.71 -59.62 -11.69
N CYS A 410 43.37 -58.45 -11.86
CA CYS A 410 44.66 -58.03 -11.28
C CYS A 410 45.99 -58.60 -11.85
N SER A 411 46.62 -57.76 -12.69
CA SER A 411 48.06 -57.38 -12.70
C SER A 411 49.19 -58.41 -13.01
N THR A 412 49.90 -58.19 -14.12
CA THR A 412 51.34 -58.46 -14.33
C THR A 412 51.89 -57.47 -15.38
N ASN A 413 53.18 -57.12 -15.33
CA ASN A 413 53.77 -55.92 -15.96
C ASN A 413 54.64 -56.19 -17.21
N TYR A 414 55.00 -55.09 -17.90
CA TYR A 414 55.97 -54.92 -19.00
C TYR A 414 55.53 -55.51 -20.36
N SER A 415 55.66 -54.83 -21.51
CA SER A 415 56.59 -53.73 -21.87
C SER A 415 55.97 -52.73 -22.89
N ALA A 416 56.80 -51.85 -23.48
CA ALA A 416 56.53 -50.93 -24.61
C ALA A 416 55.63 -49.69 -24.35
N ARG A 417 56.26 -48.63 -23.84
CA ARG A 417 56.25 -47.25 -24.37
C ARG A 417 55.08 -46.82 -25.28
N GLU A 418 54.03 -46.23 -24.69
CA GLU A 418 53.50 -44.93 -25.15
C GLU A 418 52.59 -44.27 -24.06
N LYS A 419 52.08 -43.06 -24.33
CA LYS A 419 51.54 -42.14 -23.30
C LYS A 419 50.01 -42.17 -23.16
N ILE A 420 49.56 -41.97 -21.90
CA ILE A 420 48.19 -41.59 -21.45
C ILE A 420 47.13 -42.71 -21.50
N PRO A 421 46.60 -43.14 -20.34
CA PRO A 421 45.29 -43.77 -20.22
C PRO A 421 44.18 -42.73 -19.87
N ILE A 422 42.97 -42.93 -20.40
CA ILE A 422 41.74 -42.24 -19.96
C ILE A 422 40.72 -43.28 -19.49
N PHE A 423 40.26 -43.17 -18.25
CA PHE A 423 39.13 -43.90 -17.66
C PHE A 423 38.28 -42.84 -16.90
N LYS A 424 36.94 -42.81 -16.96
CA LYS A 424 35.99 -43.76 -17.58
C LYS A 424 34.61 -43.09 -17.83
N THR A 425 33.71 -43.82 -18.52
CA THR A 425 32.22 -43.69 -18.49
C THR A 425 31.56 -42.37 -18.91
N LEU A 426 31.35 -42.24 -20.23
CA LEU A 426 30.03 -42.37 -20.90
C LEU A 426 28.78 -41.62 -20.36
N GLU A 427 28.21 -40.80 -21.26
CA GLU A 427 26.82 -40.30 -21.39
C GLU A 427 26.26 -39.13 -20.53
N LYS A 428 26.22 -37.97 -21.22
CA LYS A 428 25.11 -36.98 -21.31
C LYS A 428 24.85 -36.03 -20.12
N GLY A 429 25.45 -34.83 -20.18
CA GLY A 429 24.99 -33.64 -19.43
C GLY A 429 26.01 -32.52 -19.26
N ASP A 430 26.31 -31.76 -20.32
CA ASP A 430 27.02 -30.46 -20.37
C ASP A 430 27.99 -30.06 -19.21
N TYR A 431 29.30 -30.33 -19.38
CA TYR A 431 30.39 -29.95 -18.45
C TYR A 431 31.55 -29.17 -19.12
N ASN A 432 31.39 -28.68 -20.35
CA ASN A 432 32.51 -28.12 -21.13
C ASN A 432 33.07 -26.79 -20.57
N SER A 433 32.30 -26.05 -19.78
CA SER A 433 32.68 -24.76 -19.20
C SER A 433 33.76 -24.87 -18.13
N GLU A 434 33.70 -25.90 -17.28
CA GLU A 434 34.54 -26.03 -16.07
C GLU A 434 35.98 -26.46 -16.40
N ILE A 435 36.13 -27.38 -17.38
CA ILE A 435 37.45 -27.83 -17.87
C ILE A 435 38.26 -26.67 -18.47
N HIS A 436 37.60 -25.71 -19.14
CA HIS A 436 38.26 -24.52 -19.67
C HIS A 436 38.75 -23.54 -18.58
N LEU A 437 38.17 -23.57 -17.38
CA LEU A 437 38.61 -22.73 -16.26
C LEU A 437 39.89 -23.30 -15.62
N ILE A 438 39.85 -24.58 -15.23
CA ILE A 438 40.98 -25.30 -14.61
C ILE A 438 42.22 -25.30 -15.54
N THR A 439 42.00 -25.36 -16.86
CA THR A 439 43.08 -25.27 -17.86
C THR A 439 43.79 -23.90 -17.83
N ARG A 440 43.06 -22.79 -17.59
CA ARG A 440 43.66 -21.45 -17.46
C ARG A 440 44.48 -21.29 -16.19
N GLU A 441 43.95 -21.73 -15.06
CA GLU A 441 44.61 -21.59 -13.74
C GLU A 441 45.98 -22.27 -13.72
N ARG A 442 46.07 -23.48 -14.30
CA ARG A 442 47.33 -24.19 -14.53
C ARG A 442 48.34 -23.34 -15.32
N ASP A 443 47.90 -22.76 -16.44
CA ASP A 443 48.77 -22.00 -17.35
C ASP A 443 49.13 -20.60 -16.80
N GLU A 444 48.49 -20.16 -15.71
CA GLU A 444 48.87 -18.96 -14.94
C GLU A 444 49.86 -19.29 -13.84
N LEU A 445 49.70 -20.42 -13.14
CA LEU A 445 50.67 -20.92 -12.17
C LEU A 445 52.00 -21.31 -12.83
N GLN A 446 51.97 -21.91 -14.03
CA GLN A 446 53.16 -22.20 -14.84
C GLN A 446 53.99 -20.92 -15.10
N ARG A 447 53.34 -19.85 -15.58
CA ARG A 447 53.96 -18.53 -15.85
C ARG A 447 54.38 -17.75 -14.61
N MET A 448 53.96 -18.17 -13.42
CA MET A 448 54.46 -17.62 -12.16
C MET A 448 55.78 -18.29 -11.75
N LEU A 449 55.90 -19.61 -11.90
CA LEU A 449 57.13 -20.36 -11.60
C LEU A 449 58.32 -19.92 -12.46
N GLU A 450 58.11 -19.77 -13.78
CA GLU A 450 59.14 -19.30 -14.73
C GLU A 450 59.72 -17.92 -14.36
N LYS A 451 58.97 -17.07 -13.65
CA LYS A 451 59.46 -15.77 -13.14
C LYS A 451 60.30 -15.91 -11.88
N PHE A 452 59.96 -16.86 -11.00
CA PHE A 452 60.71 -17.10 -9.76
C PHE A 452 62.08 -17.74 -10.00
N GLU A 453 62.18 -18.67 -10.96
CA GLU A 453 63.48 -19.23 -11.36
C GLU A 453 64.42 -18.13 -11.86
N LYS A 454 63.93 -17.25 -12.74
CA LYS A 454 64.71 -16.12 -13.27
C LYS A 454 65.16 -15.13 -12.19
N TYR A 455 64.31 -14.88 -11.18
CA TYR A 455 64.68 -14.06 -10.03
C TYR A 455 65.81 -14.67 -9.17
N MET A 456 65.97 -16.01 -9.14
CA MET A 456 67.09 -16.64 -8.44
C MET A 456 68.42 -16.49 -9.18
N GLU A 457 68.42 -16.46 -10.52
CA GLU A 457 69.65 -16.26 -11.30
C GLU A 457 70.27 -14.88 -11.05
N ASP A 458 69.45 -13.83 -11.02
CA ASP A 458 69.90 -12.46 -10.73
C ASP A 458 70.52 -12.32 -9.32
N ILE A 459 69.94 -12.99 -8.30
CA ILE A 459 70.49 -13.00 -6.93
C ILE A 459 71.88 -13.66 -6.89
N GLN A 460 72.08 -14.76 -7.61
CA GLN A 460 73.38 -15.43 -7.69
C GLN A 460 74.45 -14.61 -8.44
N SER A 461 74.06 -13.65 -9.27
CA SER A 461 74.96 -12.69 -9.90
C SER A 461 75.53 -11.70 -8.86
N ASN A 462 74.65 -11.05 -8.09
CA ASN A 462 75.01 -9.96 -7.18
C ASN A 462 75.99 -10.38 -6.07
N VAL A 463 75.88 -11.60 -5.54
CA VAL A 463 76.80 -12.12 -4.50
C VAL A 463 78.25 -12.20 -4.98
N LYS A 464 78.49 -12.48 -6.27
CA LYS A 464 79.84 -12.55 -6.86
C LYS A 464 80.49 -11.16 -6.92
N LEU A 465 79.70 -10.12 -7.15
CA LEU A 465 80.16 -8.74 -7.28
C LEU A 465 80.64 -8.17 -5.93
N LEU A 466 79.79 -8.30 -4.89
CA LEU A 466 80.12 -7.86 -3.52
C LEU A 466 81.37 -8.56 -2.94
N THR A 467 81.64 -9.80 -3.36
CA THR A 467 82.82 -10.55 -2.92
C THR A 467 84.13 -9.89 -3.39
N ALA A 468 84.13 -9.25 -4.57
CA ALA A 468 85.32 -8.60 -5.13
C ALA A 468 85.65 -7.24 -4.49
N GLU A 469 84.64 -6.54 -3.95
CA GLU A 469 84.84 -5.21 -3.34
C GLU A 469 85.57 -5.31 -1.99
N ARG A 470 85.25 -6.34 -1.19
CA ARG A 470 85.90 -6.66 0.09
C ARG A 470 87.43 -6.71 -0.04
N ASP A 471 87.93 -7.46 -1.03
CA ASP A 471 89.35 -7.80 -1.13
C ASP A 471 90.21 -6.59 -1.50
N LYS A 472 89.63 -5.59 -2.17
CA LYS A 472 90.29 -4.32 -2.50
C LYS A 472 90.57 -3.45 -1.27
N LEU A 473 89.72 -3.51 -0.25
CA LEU A 473 89.82 -2.64 0.93
C LEU A 473 90.96 -3.04 1.88
N SER A 474 91.30 -4.34 1.92
CA SER A 474 92.31 -4.92 2.82
C SER A 474 93.75 -4.48 2.51
N VAL A 475 94.02 -4.08 1.25
CA VAL A 475 95.37 -3.66 0.81
C VAL A 475 95.75 -2.31 1.42
N LEU A 476 94.85 -1.32 1.31
CA LEU A 476 95.09 0.09 1.68
C LEU A 476 95.38 0.31 3.18
N TYR A 477 95.01 -0.64 4.05
CA TYR A 477 95.24 -0.52 5.49
C TYR A 477 96.73 -0.64 5.87
N ASN A 478 97.51 -1.44 5.14
CA ASN A 478 98.88 -1.75 5.53
C ASN A 478 99.87 -0.63 5.22
N GLU A 479 99.60 0.18 4.19
CA GLU A 479 100.51 1.23 3.69
C GLU A 479 100.66 2.40 4.69
N ALA A 480 99.64 2.67 5.51
CA ALA A 480 99.65 3.79 6.47
C ALA A 480 100.47 3.54 7.76
N GLN A 481 100.95 2.32 8.00
CA GLN A 481 101.59 1.93 9.27
C GLN A 481 103.09 2.35 9.34
N GLU A 482 103.77 2.50 8.20
CA GLU A 482 105.24 2.63 8.17
C GLU A 482 105.75 4.08 8.40
N GLU A 483 105.02 5.10 7.92
CA GLU A 483 105.46 6.51 7.93
C GLU A 483 105.67 7.09 9.34
N LEU A 484 104.92 6.62 10.34
CA LEU A 484 104.97 7.13 11.72
C LEU A 484 106.29 6.86 12.46
N SER A 485 107.18 6.05 11.90
CA SER A 485 108.42 5.61 12.53
C SER A 485 109.59 6.62 12.48
N ALA A 486 109.57 7.59 11.56
CA ALA A 486 110.78 8.32 11.15
C ALA A 486 111.15 9.59 11.96
N LEU A 487 110.24 10.16 12.77
CA LEU A 487 110.30 11.58 13.18
C LEU A 487 110.74 11.85 14.65
N ARG A 488 111.80 11.20 15.19
CA ARG A 488 112.12 11.26 16.64
C ARG A 488 113.61 11.38 17.09
N GLN A 489 114.50 12.10 16.39
CA GLN A 489 115.87 12.39 16.89
C GLN A 489 116.43 13.76 16.42
N GLU A 490 116.78 14.70 17.35
CA GLU A 490 117.91 15.70 17.24
C GLU A 490 118.00 16.75 18.41
N SER A 491 119.17 17.44 18.52
CA SER A 491 119.46 18.74 19.22
C SER A 491 120.10 18.79 20.65
N THR A 492 121.04 19.75 20.89
CA THR A 492 121.98 19.83 22.08
C THR A 492 122.63 21.21 22.43
N GLN A 493 123.05 21.38 23.71
CA GLN A 493 124.22 22.13 24.32
C GLN A 493 124.55 23.66 24.14
N SER A 494 125.04 24.34 25.22
CA SER A 494 126.43 24.90 25.39
C SER A 494 126.60 25.99 26.52
N THR A 495 127.85 26.34 26.90
CA THR A 495 128.31 27.17 28.07
C THR A 495 129.70 27.86 27.80
N VAL A 496 130.46 28.64 28.61
CA VAL A 496 130.41 29.29 29.97
C VAL A 496 131.49 30.43 30.10
N SER A 497 131.44 31.36 31.09
CA SER A 497 132.64 32.07 31.66
C SER A 497 132.36 32.76 33.02
N HIS A 498 133.36 32.84 33.91
CA HIS A 498 133.18 33.21 35.34
C HIS A 498 134.47 33.77 35.99
N ASN A 499 134.62 35.09 36.17
CA ASN A 499 135.79 35.65 36.87
C ASN A 499 135.55 36.98 37.61
N ILE A 500 136.04 37.06 38.85
CA ILE A 500 136.17 38.28 39.69
C ILE A 500 134.88 39.15 39.79
N VAL A 501 133.67 38.62 39.67
CA VAL A 501 133.00 37.77 40.69
C VAL A 501 133.08 38.27 42.15
N SER A 502 134.06 39.09 42.57
CA SER A 502 134.23 39.48 43.99
C SER A 502 133.76 40.89 44.35
N LEU A 503 133.82 41.85 43.41
CA LEU A 503 132.97 43.06 43.53
C LEU A 503 131.51 42.66 43.36
N MET A 504 131.25 41.79 42.37
CA MET A 504 130.00 41.08 42.28
C MET A 504 129.66 40.39 43.60
N GLU A 505 130.54 39.71 44.34
CA GLU A 505 130.16 38.97 45.57
C GLU A 505 129.39 39.79 46.61
N LYS A 506 129.63 41.09 46.77
CA LYS A 506 128.86 41.89 47.73
C LYS A 506 127.52 42.39 47.17
N GLU A 507 127.47 42.72 45.88
CA GLU A 507 126.20 42.97 45.18
C GLU A 507 125.37 41.69 45.02
N LYS A 508 126.05 40.55 44.83
CA LYS A 508 125.57 39.18 44.72
C LYS A 508 125.15 38.65 46.08
N GLU A 509 125.73 38.99 47.22
CA GLU A 509 125.18 38.49 48.50
C GLU A 509 123.91 39.25 48.89
N ARG A 510 123.79 40.54 48.50
CA ARG A 510 122.53 41.28 48.55
C ARG A 510 121.53 40.76 47.53
N ALA A 511 121.89 40.72 46.25
CA ALA A 511 121.05 40.22 45.18
C ALA A 511 120.77 38.72 45.27
N LEU A 512 121.56 37.90 45.97
CA LEU A 512 121.23 36.52 46.34
C LEU A 512 120.34 36.48 47.55
N SER A 513 120.39 37.44 48.48
CA SER A 513 119.39 37.51 49.56
C SER A 513 118.03 37.94 49.00
N ASP A 514 118.02 38.91 48.08
CA ASP A 514 116.83 39.29 47.32
C ASP A 514 116.39 38.21 46.33
N LEU A 515 117.30 37.51 45.64
CA LEU A 515 116.95 36.36 44.79
C LEU A 515 116.51 35.15 45.62
N ARG A 516 117.06 34.90 46.82
CA ARG A 516 116.57 33.86 47.75
C ARG A 516 115.15 34.21 48.22
N ARG A 517 114.89 35.49 48.52
CA ARG A 517 113.54 36.00 48.83
C ARG A 517 112.59 35.85 47.64
N ILE A 518 112.96 36.36 46.47
CA ILE A 518 112.18 36.27 45.23
C ILE A 518 112.02 34.82 44.76
N MET A 519 112.98 33.92 45.03
CA MET A 519 112.83 32.47 44.77
C MET A 519 111.91 31.81 45.79
N ALA A 520 111.98 32.16 47.08
CA ALA A 520 111.04 31.66 48.08
C ALA A 520 109.61 32.14 47.78
N GLU A 521 109.45 33.42 47.40
CA GLU A 521 108.19 34.00 46.95
C GLU A 521 107.72 33.35 45.63
N LYS A 522 108.61 33.18 44.63
CA LYS A 522 108.30 32.52 43.35
C LYS A 522 107.90 31.06 43.53
N GLU A 523 108.62 30.28 44.33
CA GLU A 523 108.28 28.89 44.59
C GLU A 523 107.00 28.80 45.44
N ALA A 524 106.78 29.70 46.39
CA ALA A 524 105.48 29.81 47.09
C ALA A 524 104.32 30.25 46.17
N PHE A 525 104.56 31.11 45.17
CA PHE A 525 103.57 31.46 44.14
C PHE A 525 103.34 30.33 43.14
N LYS A 526 104.37 29.57 42.79
CA LYS A 526 104.32 28.39 41.92
C LYS A 526 103.64 27.21 42.63
N GLU A 527 103.82 27.05 43.93
CA GLU A 527 103.12 26.06 44.75
C GLU A 527 101.67 26.50 45.02
N LYS A 528 101.39 27.78 45.25
CA LYS A 528 100.02 28.31 45.21
C LYS A 528 99.35 28.10 43.85
N LEU A 529 100.06 28.35 42.74
CA LEU A 529 99.56 28.14 41.39
C LEU A 529 99.31 26.65 41.13
N LYS A 530 100.23 25.77 41.54
CA LYS A 530 100.06 24.31 41.48
C LYS A 530 98.85 23.86 42.29
N ASN A 531 98.71 24.30 43.54
CA ASN A 531 97.57 23.95 44.39
C ASN A 531 96.25 24.49 43.81
N LEU A 532 96.25 25.68 43.20
CA LEU A 532 95.09 26.20 42.47
C LEU A 532 94.80 25.40 41.19
N GLN A 533 95.83 24.94 40.47
CA GLN A 533 95.68 24.07 39.30
C GLN A 533 95.16 22.69 39.69
N GLU A 534 95.67 22.08 40.76
CA GLU A 534 95.20 20.78 41.29
C GLU A 534 93.78 20.87 41.84
N MET A 535 93.42 21.94 42.56
CA MET A 535 92.04 22.18 42.99
C MET A 535 91.10 22.47 41.83
N ASN A 536 91.55 23.19 40.80
CA ASN A 536 90.75 23.39 39.59
C ASN A 536 90.59 22.09 38.79
N LEU A 537 91.63 21.28 38.62
CA LEU A 537 91.58 19.98 37.93
C LEU A 537 90.72 18.97 38.68
N PHE A 538 90.79 18.95 40.00
CA PHE A 538 89.90 18.15 40.84
C PHE A 538 88.44 18.59 40.65
N ARG A 539 88.18 19.90 40.73
CA ARG A 539 86.84 20.47 40.54
C ARG A 539 86.30 20.30 39.12
N THR A 540 87.12 20.38 38.07
CA THR A 540 86.68 20.06 36.70
C THR A 540 86.40 18.57 36.60
N SER A 541 87.20 17.68 37.19
CA SER A 541 86.92 16.24 37.18
C SER A 541 85.65 15.86 37.97
N GLU A 542 85.32 16.56 39.05
CA GLU A 542 84.02 16.41 39.73
C GLU A 542 82.86 16.92 38.84
N LEU A 543 83.03 18.09 38.22
CA LEU A 543 82.03 18.65 37.30
C LEU A 543 81.82 17.73 36.07
N GLU A 544 82.88 17.22 35.46
CA GLU A 544 82.85 16.25 34.37
C GLU A 544 82.09 14.98 34.78
N LYS A 545 82.39 14.37 35.94
CA LYS A 545 81.67 13.19 36.44
C LYS A 545 80.19 13.46 36.71
N THR A 546 79.86 14.64 37.24
CA THR A 546 78.45 15.04 37.43
C THR A 546 77.74 15.30 36.10
N ILE A 547 78.42 15.87 35.11
CA ILE A 547 77.90 16.05 33.75
C ILE A 547 77.70 14.69 33.07
N GLU A 548 78.67 13.77 33.12
CA GLU A 548 78.55 12.40 32.59
C GLU A 548 77.38 11.64 33.24
N HIS A 549 77.25 11.71 34.57
CA HIS A 549 76.14 11.09 35.29
C HIS A 549 74.79 11.69 34.89
N LEU A 550 74.68 13.03 34.83
CA LEU A 550 73.46 13.71 34.38
C LEU A 550 73.14 13.41 32.91
N THR A 551 74.15 13.30 32.03
CA THR A 551 73.98 12.91 30.63
C THR A 551 73.48 11.46 30.50
N CYS A 552 74.02 10.54 31.31
CA CYS A 552 73.56 9.16 31.37
C CYS A 552 72.11 9.05 31.85
N VAL A 553 71.76 9.73 32.96
CA VAL A 553 70.39 9.81 33.47
C VAL A 553 69.43 10.46 32.47
N ASN A 554 69.84 11.54 31.80
CA ASN A 554 69.02 12.20 30.79
C ASN A 554 68.82 11.32 29.54
N HIS A 555 69.84 10.56 29.12
CA HIS A 555 69.71 9.59 28.03
C HIS A 555 68.76 8.44 28.41
N GLN A 556 68.84 7.92 29.64
CA GLN A 556 67.91 6.92 30.15
C GLN A 556 66.47 7.45 30.17
N LEU A 557 66.25 8.66 30.71
CA LEU A 557 64.92 9.31 30.72
C LEU A 557 64.39 9.57 29.31
N GLU A 558 65.23 9.97 28.35
CA GLU A 558 64.82 10.14 26.96
C GLU A 558 64.50 8.79 26.29
N SER A 559 65.18 7.70 26.65
CA SER A 559 64.86 6.34 26.22
C SER A 559 63.52 5.86 26.79
N GLU A 560 63.30 5.99 28.10
CA GLU A 560 62.03 5.66 28.77
C GLU A 560 60.86 6.48 28.18
N LYS A 561 61.08 7.76 27.90
CA LYS A 561 60.15 8.67 27.20
C LYS A 561 59.89 8.24 25.75
N CYS A 562 60.87 7.73 25.03
CA CYS A 562 60.68 7.14 23.70
C CYS A 562 59.87 5.84 23.77
N GLU A 563 60.19 4.94 24.69
CA GLU A 563 59.43 3.72 24.93
C GLU A 563 57.96 4.01 25.29
N LEU A 564 57.72 4.94 26.20
CA LEU A 564 56.37 5.33 26.62
C LEU A 564 55.57 5.96 25.46
N LYS A 565 56.22 6.74 24.58
CA LYS A 565 55.59 7.22 23.34
C LYS A 565 55.21 6.07 22.41
N SER A 566 56.09 5.10 22.20
CA SER A 566 55.81 3.93 21.35
C SER A 566 54.71 3.03 21.94
N LYS A 567 54.73 2.81 23.26
CA LYS A 567 53.67 2.09 23.98
C LYS A 567 52.34 2.83 23.88
N MET A 568 52.32 4.16 24.02
CA MET A 568 51.13 5.00 23.81
C MET A 568 50.63 4.95 22.36
N LEU A 569 51.52 4.94 21.36
CA LEU A 569 51.14 4.84 19.95
C LEU A 569 50.40 3.52 19.68
N ILE A 570 51.00 2.39 20.08
CA ILE A 570 50.40 1.06 19.95
C ILE A 570 49.07 0.97 20.74
N MET A 571 48.97 1.59 21.91
CA MET A 571 47.71 1.67 22.65
C MET A 571 46.65 2.51 21.92
N LYS A 572 47.02 3.60 21.24
CA LYS A 572 46.08 4.38 20.42
C LYS A 572 45.62 3.60 19.19
N GLU A 573 46.54 2.99 18.45
CA GLU A 573 46.24 2.17 17.27
C GLU A 573 45.35 0.97 17.63
N THR A 574 45.59 0.32 18.78
CA THR A 574 44.72 -0.77 19.25
C THR A 574 43.35 -0.28 19.70
N ILE A 575 43.25 0.85 20.43
CA ILE A 575 41.97 1.50 20.78
C ILE A 575 41.20 1.86 19.51
N GLU A 576 41.81 2.56 18.55
CA GLU A 576 41.19 2.93 17.28
C GLU A 576 40.75 1.67 16.49
N SER A 577 41.53 0.58 16.50
CA SER A 577 41.12 -0.69 15.90
C SER A 577 39.91 -1.33 16.59
N LEU A 578 39.75 -1.11 17.90
CA LEU A 578 38.65 -1.65 18.71
C LEU A 578 37.39 -0.78 18.58
N GLU A 579 37.54 0.54 18.54
CA GLU A 579 36.47 1.49 18.24
C GLU A 579 35.91 1.25 16.84
N ASN A 580 36.76 1.12 15.81
CA ASN A 580 36.32 0.77 14.46
C ASN A 580 35.62 -0.60 14.40
N LYS A 581 36.10 -1.61 15.15
CA LYS A 581 35.40 -2.92 15.27
C LYS A 581 34.05 -2.79 15.98
N ALA A 582 33.96 -1.98 17.03
CA ALA A 582 32.71 -1.73 17.76
C ALA A 582 31.70 -0.97 16.90
N ILE A 583 32.13 0.03 16.13
CA ILE A 583 31.29 0.74 15.15
C ILE A 583 30.79 -0.22 14.07
N LEU A 584 31.66 -1.06 13.50
CA LEU A 584 31.26 -2.07 12.51
C LEU A 584 30.31 -3.14 13.11
N GLN A 585 30.48 -3.51 14.38
CA GLN A 585 29.53 -4.40 15.07
C GLN A 585 28.19 -3.72 15.34
N ALA A 586 28.17 -2.46 15.79
CA ALA A 586 26.95 -1.68 15.99
C ALA A 586 26.18 -1.47 14.68
N GLN A 587 26.88 -1.16 13.59
CA GLN A 587 26.30 -1.10 12.24
C GLN A 587 25.70 -2.44 11.82
N LYS A 588 26.43 -3.56 11.96
CA LYS A 588 25.89 -4.89 11.67
C LYS A 588 24.68 -5.26 12.52
N LEU A 589 24.67 -4.92 13.81
CA LEU A 589 23.51 -5.12 14.69
C LEU A 589 22.31 -4.28 14.27
N SER A 590 22.52 -3.04 13.83
CA SER A 590 21.45 -2.19 13.28
C SER A 590 20.89 -2.72 11.95
N HIS A 591 21.75 -3.27 11.08
CA HIS A 591 21.32 -3.92 9.84
C HIS A 591 20.47 -5.16 10.14
N VAL A 592 20.96 -6.07 10.99
CA VAL A 592 20.24 -7.29 11.39
C VAL A 592 18.93 -6.97 12.14
N ALA A 593 18.88 -5.88 12.91
CA ALA A 593 17.64 -5.40 13.51
C ALA A 593 16.65 -4.86 12.46
N GLY A 594 17.15 -4.19 11.42
CA GLY A 594 16.37 -3.78 10.24
C GLY A 594 15.83 -4.98 9.46
N ASP A 595 16.68 -5.95 9.13
CA ASP A 595 16.31 -7.20 8.45
C ASP A 595 15.26 -7.97 9.27
N SER A 596 15.46 -8.11 10.58
CA SER A 596 14.52 -8.77 11.49
C SER A 596 13.18 -8.02 11.59
N SER A 597 13.20 -6.69 11.55
CA SER A 597 11.98 -5.88 11.47
C SER A 597 11.25 -6.10 10.14
N HIS A 598 11.98 -6.15 9.02
CA HIS A 598 11.42 -6.39 7.69
C HIS A 598 10.81 -7.79 7.59
N GLN A 599 11.54 -8.83 8.00
CA GLN A 599 11.05 -10.21 8.13
C GLN A 599 9.84 -10.30 9.05
N LYS A 600 9.78 -9.52 10.13
CA LYS A 600 8.60 -9.45 11.01
C LYS A 600 7.40 -8.78 10.34
N THR A 601 7.60 -7.78 9.49
CA THR A 601 6.52 -7.22 8.66
C THR A 601 6.05 -8.19 7.57
N GLU A 602 6.96 -8.92 6.93
CA GLU A 602 6.66 -9.96 5.94
C GLU A 602 5.92 -11.15 6.58
N LEU A 603 6.36 -11.64 7.73
CA LEU A 603 5.66 -12.67 8.50
C LEU A 603 4.28 -12.21 9.01
N ASN A 604 4.07 -10.90 9.23
CA ASN A 604 2.75 -10.36 9.55
C ASN A 604 1.85 -10.29 8.30
N SER A 605 2.35 -9.86 7.13
CA SER A 605 1.55 -9.86 5.90
C SER A 605 1.23 -11.28 5.42
N LEU A 606 2.19 -12.20 5.49
CA LEU A 606 1.96 -13.63 5.23
C LEU A 606 0.95 -14.23 6.21
N ARG A 607 0.94 -13.82 7.49
CA ARG A 607 -0.09 -14.26 8.45
C ARG A 607 -1.47 -13.76 8.05
N ILE A 608 -1.63 -12.49 7.68
CA ILE A 608 -2.92 -11.93 7.23
C ILE A 608 -3.42 -12.65 5.97
N VAL A 609 -2.53 -12.93 5.00
CA VAL A 609 -2.88 -13.72 3.81
C VAL A 609 -3.28 -15.16 4.19
N ASN A 610 -2.60 -15.77 5.16
CA ASN A 610 -2.93 -17.13 5.62
C ASN A 610 -4.24 -17.17 6.44
N GLU A 611 -4.56 -16.13 7.21
CA GLU A 611 -5.85 -15.94 7.89
C GLU A 611 -6.99 -15.74 6.88
N GLN A 612 -6.77 -14.97 5.82
CA GLN A 612 -7.72 -14.82 4.70
C GLN A 612 -7.90 -16.12 3.91
N LEU A 613 -6.82 -16.87 3.65
CA LEU A 613 -6.90 -18.18 3.01
C LEU A 613 -7.66 -19.17 3.90
N GLN A 614 -7.40 -19.20 5.20
CA GLN A 614 -8.14 -20.04 6.16
C GLN A 614 -9.64 -19.69 6.14
N GLN A 615 -10.01 -18.41 6.23
CA GLN A 615 -11.41 -17.98 6.12
C GLN A 615 -12.04 -18.44 4.80
N SER A 616 -11.34 -18.31 3.67
CA SER A 616 -11.85 -18.80 2.39
C SER A 616 -12.01 -20.33 2.35
N VAL A 617 -11.11 -21.08 3.01
CA VAL A 617 -11.20 -22.54 3.15
C VAL A 617 -12.37 -22.93 4.05
N ASP A 618 -12.61 -22.20 5.13
CA ASP A 618 -13.75 -22.41 6.03
C ASP A 618 -15.09 -22.11 5.33
N ASP A 619 -15.15 -21.03 4.54
CA ASP A 619 -16.30 -20.71 3.66
C ASP A 619 -16.55 -21.81 2.62
N TYR A 620 -15.49 -22.32 1.96
CA TYR A 620 -15.61 -23.43 1.02
C TYR A 620 -16.04 -24.73 1.73
N GLN A 621 -15.54 -25.02 2.93
CA GLN A 621 -15.97 -26.18 3.72
C GLN A 621 -17.44 -26.07 4.14
N HIS A 622 -17.88 -24.90 4.61
CA HIS A 622 -19.27 -24.66 4.99
C HIS A 622 -20.21 -24.79 3.77
N ARG A 623 -19.84 -24.17 2.64
CA ARG A 623 -20.59 -24.29 1.37
C ARG A 623 -20.64 -25.73 0.84
N LEU A 624 -19.57 -26.50 1.02
CA LEU A 624 -19.51 -27.92 0.65
C LEU A 624 -20.31 -28.80 1.63
N SER A 625 -20.41 -28.43 2.92
CA SER A 625 -21.33 -29.05 3.86
C SER A 625 -22.78 -28.87 3.42
N ILE A 626 -23.21 -27.63 3.13
CA ILE A 626 -24.56 -27.34 2.62
C ILE A 626 -24.86 -28.16 1.35
N LYS A 627 -23.87 -28.34 0.47
CA LYS A 627 -24.02 -29.19 -0.73
C LYS A 627 -23.98 -30.70 -0.47
N ARG A 628 -23.50 -31.18 0.69
CA ARG A 628 -23.79 -32.55 1.16
C ARG A 628 -25.21 -32.62 1.72
N ASP A 629 -25.61 -31.69 2.57
CA ASP A 629 -26.94 -31.69 3.20
C ASP A 629 -28.07 -31.66 2.14
N GLU A 630 -27.89 -30.88 1.06
CA GLU A 630 -28.75 -30.89 -0.12
C GLU A 630 -28.72 -32.23 -0.89
N LEU A 631 -27.54 -32.83 -1.05
CA LEU A 631 -27.36 -34.10 -1.77
C LEU A 631 -27.98 -35.28 -0.99
N GLU A 632 -27.73 -35.37 0.32
CA GLU A 632 -28.34 -36.37 1.21
C GLU A 632 -29.87 -36.25 1.23
N SER A 633 -30.40 -35.02 1.17
CA SER A 633 -31.84 -34.79 0.99
C SER A 633 -32.36 -35.27 -0.37
N ALA A 634 -31.59 -35.08 -1.45
CA ALA A 634 -31.94 -35.57 -2.78
C ALA A 634 -31.85 -37.10 -2.88
N GLU A 635 -30.83 -37.73 -2.30
CA GLU A 635 -30.66 -39.19 -2.22
C GLU A 635 -31.80 -39.83 -1.40
N ALA A 636 -32.21 -39.22 -0.29
CA ALA A 636 -33.38 -39.66 0.46
C ALA A 636 -34.69 -39.57 -0.35
N GLN A 637 -34.86 -38.52 -1.16
CA GLN A 637 -36.00 -38.39 -2.07
C GLN A 637 -35.97 -39.42 -3.21
N ILE A 638 -34.80 -39.66 -3.82
CA ILE A 638 -34.59 -40.70 -4.84
C ILE A 638 -34.97 -42.06 -4.26
N LYS A 639 -34.49 -42.43 -3.08
CA LYS A 639 -34.81 -43.69 -2.42
C LYS A 639 -36.32 -43.87 -2.15
N ILE A 640 -37.02 -42.79 -1.77
CA ILE A 640 -38.48 -42.81 -1.60
C ILE A 640 -39.20 -43.01 -2.95
N LEU A 641 -38.66 -42.49 -4.05
CA LEU A 641 -39.18 -42.70 -5.40
C LEU A 641 -38.88 -44.11 -5.92
N GLU A 642 -37.68 -44.66 -5.69
CA GLU A 642 -37.32 -46.04 -5.98
C GLU A 642 -38.23 -47.03 -5.24
N GLU A 643 -38.49 -46.79 -3.95
CA GLU A 643 -39.46 -47.57 -3.17
C GLU A 643 -40.88 -47.50 -3.76
N LYS A 644 -41.32 -46.34 -4.26
CA LYS A 644 -42.62 -46.19 -4.93
C LYS A 644 -42.64 -46.94 -6.27
N ILE A 645 -41.57 -46.87 -7.06
CA ILE A 645 -41.41 -47.59 -8.33
C ILE A 645 -41.45 -49.10 -8.07
N GLY A 646 -40.74 -49.61 -7.06
CA GLY A 646 -40.80 -51.03 -6.66
C GLY A 646 -42.21 -51.47 -6.23
N LYS A 647 -42.91 -50.63 -5.45
CA LYS A 647 -44.32 -50.89 -5.03
C LYS A 647 -45.30 -50.87 -6.22
N LEU A 648 -45.05 -50.05 -7.25
CA LEU A 648 -45.83 -50.04 -8.49
C LEU A 648 -45.49 -51.24 -9.40
N HIS A 649 -44.20 -51.60 -9.52
CA HIS A 649 -43.75 -52.75 -10.30
C HIS A 649 -44.33 -54.06 -9.75
N LEU A 650 -44.35 -54.25 -8.44
CA LEU A 650 -44.99 -55.40 -7.79
C LEU A 650 -46.50 -55.51 -8.09
N LYS A 651 -47.22 -54.37 -8.15
CA LYS A 651 -48.62 -54.36 -8.58
C LYS A 651 -48.76 -54.76 -10.05
N MET A 652 -47.93 -54.19 -10.92
CA MET A 652 -47.92 -54.49 -12.35
C MET A 652 -47.67 -55.99 -12.59
N THR A 653 -46.71 -56.60 -11.90
CA THR A 653 -46.46 -58.05 -12.01
C THR A 653 -47.64 -58.88 -11.51
N SER A 654 -48.30 -58.52 -10.41
CA SER A 654 -49.49 -59.25 -9.96
C SER A 654 -50.66 -59.14 -10.95
N GLN A 655 -50.83 -57.98 -11.61
CA GLN A 655 -51.87 -57.80 -12.64
C GLN A 655 -51.54 -58.56 -13.93
N ASP A 656 -50.27 -58.69 -14.29
CA ASP A 656 -49.84 -59.51 -15.44
C ASP A 656 -49.98 -61.02 -15.16
N GLU A 657 -49.75 -61.45 -13.91
CA GLU A 657 -50.06 -62.81 -13.43
C GLU A 657 -51.57 -63.12 -13.50
N GLU A 658 -52.42 -62.21 -13.00
CA GLU A 658 -53.88 -62.31 -13.11
C GLU A 658 -54.33 -62.34 -14.59
N ALA A 659 -53.77 -61.48 -15.44
CA ALA A 659 -54.04 -61.46 -16.88
C ALA A 659 -53.59 -62.75 -17.58
N HIS A 660 -52.46 -63.34 -17.17
CA HIS A 660 -51.98 -64.62 -17.68
C HIS A 660 -52.91 -65.77 -17.24
N VAL A 661 -53.41 -65.77 -16.00
CA VAL A 661 -54.42 -66.73 -15.53
C VAL A 661 -55.72 -66.58 -16.32
N MET A 662 -56.21 -65.35 -16.55
CA MET A 662 -57.41 -65.12 -17.37
C MET A 662 -57.23 -65.60 -18.82
N LYS A 663 -56.10 -65.28 -19.47
CA LYS A 663 -55.76 -65.79 -20.81
C LYS A 663 -55.74 -67.32 -20.86
N LYS A 664 -55.21 -67.98 -19.83
CA LYS A 664 -55.21 -69.45 -19.71
C LYS A 664 -56.62 -70.03 -19.58
N THR A 665 -57.51 -69.38 -18.82
CA THR A 665 -58.92 -69.80 -18.67
C THR A 665 -59.69 -69.65 -19.99
N ILE A 666 -59.50 -68.54 -20.72
CA ILE A 666 -60.07 -68.34 -22.06
C ILE A 666 -59.61 -69.47 -23.00
N GLY A 667 -58.31 -69.78 -23.02
CA GLY A 667 -57.74 -70.89 -23.80
C GLY A 667 -58.10 -72.32 -23.32
N VAL A 668 -58.94 -72.46 -22.29
CA VAL A 668 -59.65 -73.71 -21.96
C VAL A 668 -61.07 -73.66 -22.52
N ILE A 669 -61.80 -72.55 -22.31
CA ILE A 669 -63.16 -72.34 -22.83
C ILE A 669 -63.20 -72.46 -24.36
N ASP A 670 -62.21 -71.93 -25.08
CA ASP A 670 -62.12 -72.09 -26.53
C ASP A 670 -62.01 -73.56 -26.96
N LYS A 671 -61.27 -74.39 -26.21
CA LYS A 671 -61.13 -75.84 -26.50
C LYS A 671 -62.40 -76.62 -26.17
N GLU A 672 -63.10 -76.24 -25.10
CA GLU A 672 -64.41 -76.81 -24.76
C GLU A 672 -65.44 -76.46 -25.84
N LYS A 673 -65.44 -75.22 -26.34
CA LYS A 673 -66.24 -74.77 -27.49
C LYS A 673 -65.92 -75.58 -28.75
N ASP A 674 -64.65 -75.73 -29.09
CA ASP A 674 -64.24 -76.43 -30.32
C ASP A 674 -64.58 -77.94 -30.25
N PHE A 675 -64.42 -78.58 -29.09
CA PHE A 675 -64.86 -79.96 -28.85
C PHE A 675 -66.39 -80.12 -28.91
N LEU A 676 -67.15 -79.15 -28.40
CA LEU A 676 -68.61 -79.13 -28.51
C LEU A 676 -69.06 -78.93 -29.96
N GLN A 677 -68.33 -78.13 -30.75
CA GLN A 677 -68.58 -77.94 -32.19
C GLN A 677 -68.35 -79.24 -32.96
N GLU A 678 -67.19 -79.91 -32.77
CA GLU A 678 -66.90 -81.23 -33.36
C GLU A 678 -67.98 -82.27 -33.00
N THR A 679 -68.43 -82.28 -31.74
CA THR A 679 -69.53 -83.14 -31.25
C THR A 679 -70.88 -82.83 -31.90
N VAL A 680 -71.13 -81.59 -32.33
CA VAL A 680 -72.36 -81.18 -33.05
C VAL A 680 -72.26 -81.56 -34.53
N ASP A 681 -71.09 -81.38 -35.15
CA ASP A 681 -70.87 -81.70 -36.55
C ASP A 681 -70.92 -83.22 -36.80
N GLU A 682 -70.30 -84.03 -35.92
CA GLU A 682 -70.48 -85.50 -35.92
C GLU A 682 -71.97 -85.91 -35.88
N LYS A 683 -72.76 -85.27 -35.01
CA LYS A 683 -74.19 -85.60 -34.86
C LYS A 683 -74.98 -85.19 -36.09
N THR A 684 -74.60 -84.07 -36.71
CA THR A 684 -75.21 -83.59 -37.97
C THR A 684 -74.94 -84.55 -39.12
N GLU A 685 -73.70 -85.06 -39.24
CA GLU A 685 -73.35 -86.09 -40.23
C GLU A 685 -74.11 -87.41 -39.97
N LYS A 686 -74.21 -87.84 -38.70
CA LYS A 686 -74.97 -89.04 -38.30
C LYS A 686 -76.46 -88.90 -38.61
N ILE A 687 -77.05 -87.71 -38.47
CA ILE A 687 -78.43 -87.41 -38.86
C ILE A 687 -78.61 -87.49 -40.38
N ALA A 688 -77.73 -86.87 -41.16
CA ALA A 688 -77.79 -86.89 -42.63
C ALA A 688 -77.70 -88.34 -43.18
N ASN A 689 -76.76 -89.13 -42.67
CA ASN A 689 -76.62 -90.55 -43.01
C ASN A 689 -77.89 -91.37 -42.68
N LEU A 690 -78.56 -91.09 -41.56
CA LEU A 690 -79.82 -91.75 -41.21
C LEU A 690 -80.99 -91.31 -42.13
N GLN A 691 -81.04 -90.05 -42.52
CA GLN A 691 -82.03 -89.53 -43.48
C GLN A 691 -81.87 -90.17 -44.86
N GLU A 692 -80.65 -90.31 -45.38
CA GLU A 692 -80.44 -90.99 -46.67
C GLU A 692 -80.82 -92.47 -46.62
N ASN A 693 -80.45 -93.16 -45.53
CA ASN A 693 -80.87 -94.55 -45.31
C ASN A 693 -82.39 -94.70 -45.28
N LEU A 694 -83.10 -93.77 -44.63
CA LEU A 694 -84.56 -93.76 -44.58
C LEU A 694 -85.17 -93.54 -45.98
N ALA A 695 -84.70 -92.54 -46.72
CA ALA A 695 -85.13 -92.28 -48.10
C ALA A 695 -84.85 -93.47 -49.05
N ASN A 696 -83.77 -94.21 -48.84
CA ASN A 696 -83.46 -95.43 -49.60
C ASN A 696 -84.38 -96.61 -49.23
N LYS A 697 -84.88 -96.69 -47.99
CA LYS A 697 -85.97 -97.62 -47.63
C LYS A 697 -87.32 -97.20 -48.23
N GLU A 698 -87.62 -95.91 -48.28
CA GLU A 698 -88.85 -95.39 -48.90
C GLU A 698 -88.92 -95.71 -50.40
N LYS A 699 -87.80 -95.63 -51.13
CA LYS A 699 -87.71 -96.07 -52.54
C LYS A 699 -88.06 -97.55 -52.71
N ALA A 700 -87.54 -98.43 -51.84
CA ALA A 700 -87.89 -99.85 -51.87
C ALA A 700 -89.38 -100.10 -51.56
N ILE A 701 -89.94 -99.37 -50.59
CA ILE A 701 -91.38 -99.39 -50.28
C ILE A 701 -92.22 -98.90 -51.46
N ALA A 702 -91.79 -97.87 -52.19
CA ALA A 702 -92.46 -97.40 -53.39
C ALA A 702 -92.46 -98.48 -54.51
N GLN A 703 -91.38 -99.24 -54.63
CA GLN A 703 -91.30 -100.34 -55.61
C GLN A 703 -92.23 -101.51 -55.25
N MET A 704 -92.40 -101.81 -53.95
CA MET A 704 -93.42 -102.76 -53.45
C MET A 704 -94.86 -102.21 -53.54
N LYS A 705 -95.07 -100.89 -53.64
CA LYS A 705 -96.39 -100.32 -53.94
C LYS A 705 -96.81 -100.50 -55.41
N ILE A 706 -95.87 -100.69 -56.33
CA ILE A 706 -96.19 -100.95 -57.75
C ILE A 706 -96.87 -102.31 -57.91
N THR A 707 -96.34 -103.37 -57.28
CA THR A 707 -96.98 -104.71 -57.31
C THR A 707 -98.29 -104.77 -56.53
N VAL A 708 -98.51 -103.84 -55.58
CA VAL A 708 -99.83 -103.63 -54.95
C VAL A 708 -100.79 -102.91 -55.90
N SER A 709 -100.33 -101.96 -56.70
CA SER A 709 -101.18 -101.16 -57.61
C SER A 709 -101.93 -102.00 -58.66
N GLU A 710 -101.39 -103.15 -59.04
CA GLU A 710 -102.04 -104.13 -59.92
C GLU A 710 -103.33 -104.68 -59.28
N TYR A 711 -103.32 -104.96 -57.97
CA TYR A 711 -104.51 -105.30 -57.20
C TYR A 711 -105.42 -104.10 -56.95
N GLU A 712 -104.88 -102.89 -56.76
CA GLU A 712 -105.66 -101.67 -56.51
C GLU A 712 -106.51 -101.20 -57.71
N SER A 713 -106.29 -101.76 -58.91
CA SER A 713 -107.19 -101.60 -60.06
C SER A 713 -108.64 -101.95 -59.69
N SER A 714 -108.84 -103.06 -58.96
CA SER A 714 -110.16 -103.48 -58.44
C SER A 714 -110.73 -102.54 -57.37
N MET A 715 -109.85 -101.92 -56.57
CA MET A 715 -110.22 -100.99 -55.51
C MET A 715 -110.54 -99.58 -56.03
N SER A 716 -110.22 -99.28 -57.29
CA SER A 716 -110.35 -97.93 -57.85
C SER A 716 -111.80 -97.46 -57.98
N GLN A 717 -112.77 -98.37 -58.14
CA GLN A 717 -114.21 -98.05 -58.13
C GLN A 717 -114.73 -97.58 -56.76
N LEU A 718 -114.03 -97.90 -55.66
CA LEU A 718 -114.34 -97.41 -54.31
C LEU A 718 -113.56 -96.14 -53.93
N LYS A 719 -112.50 -95.78 -54.67
CA LYS A 719 -111.67 -94.61 -54.38
C LYS A 719 -112.30 -93.29 -54.84
N GLU A 720 -113.18 -93.28 -55.83
CA GLU A 720 -113.66 -92.04 -56.45
C GLU A 720 -114.35 -91.08 -55.46
N THR A 721 -115.16 -91.61 -54.55
CA THR A 721 -115.82 -90.85 -53.47
C THR A 721 -114.84 -90.30 -52.43
N LEU A 722 -113.72 -90.99 -52.19
CA LEU A 722 -112.64 -90.55 -51.29
C LEU A 722 -111.89 -89.34 -51.87
N THR A 723 -111.65 -89.32 -53.18
CA THR A 723 -110.86 -88.25 -53.85
C THR A 723 -111.41 -86.84 -53.62
N ASN A 724 -112.71 -86.69 -53.36
CA ASN A 724 -113.32 -85.40 -53.07
C ASN A 724 -112.93 -84.84 -51.70
N ARG A 725 -112.65 -85.68 -50.70
CA ARG A 725 -112.14 -85.26 -49.38
C ARG A 725 -110.63 -85.05 -49.39
N ASP A 726 -109.89 -85.84 -50.16
CA ASP A 726 -108.43 -85.65 -50.32
C ASP A 726 -108.08 -84.28 -50.91
N ARG A 727 -108.96 -83.71 -51.76
CA ARG A 727 -108.79 -82.36 -52.35
C ARG A 727 -108.87 -81.24 -51.30
N GLU A 728 -109.84 -81.30 -50.37
CA GLU A 728 -109.93 -80.36 -49.23
C GLU A 728 -108.70 -80.47 -48.32
N ILE A 729 -108.33 -81.71 -47.95
CA ILE A 729 -107.16 -82.01 -47.10
C ILE A 729 -105.86 -81.51 -47.76
N SER A 730 -105.71 -81.66 -49.07
CA SER A 730 -104.55 -81.18 -49.84
C SER A 730 -104.47 -79.66 -49.96
N SER A 731 -105.58 -78.95 -49.81
CA SER A 731 -105.61 -77.48 -49.76
C SER A 731 -105.13 -76.99 -48.40
N LEU A 732 -105.73 -77.53 -47.32
CA LEU A 732 -105.38 -77.17 -45.94
C LEU A 732 -103.93 -77.52 -45.59
N ARG A 733 -103.39 -78.64 -46.09
CA ARG A 733 -101.98 -79.00 -45.94
C ARG A 733 -101.05 -77.95 -46.57
N ARG A 734 -101.31 -77.48 -47.79
CA ARG A 734 -100.47 -76.43 -48.42
C ARG A 734 -100.52 -75.10 -47.67
N GLN A 735 -101.67 -74.75 -47.08
CA GLN A 735 -101.78 -73.56 -46.21
C GLN A 735 -100.99 -73.74 -44.91
N LEU A 736 -101.02 -74.95 -44.33
CA LEU A 736 -100.21 -75.31 -43.16
C LEU A 736 -98.70 -75.25 -43.47
N ASP A 737 -98.27 -75.80 -44.63
CA ASP A 737 -96.87 -75.81 -45.07
C ASP A 737 -96.35 -74.38 -45.35
N ALA A 738 -97.20 -73.49 -45.85
CA ALA A 738 -96.87 -72.07 -46.03
C ALA A 738 -96.72 -71.35 -44.68
N ALA A 739 -97.68 -71.52 -43.77
CA ALA A 739 -97.64 -70.92 -42.44
C ALA A 739 -96.44 -71.40 -41.60
N HIS A 740 -95.99 -72.66 -41.76
CA HIS A 740 -94.76 -73.14 -41.11
C HIS A 740 -93.51 -72.45 -41.67
N LYS A 741 -93.41 -72.26 -42.99
CA LYS A 741 -92.28 -71.54 -43.60
C LYS A 741 -92.25 -70.08 -43.16
N GLU A 742 -93.39 -69.41 -43.13
CA GLU A 742 -93.51 -68.04 -42.62
C GLU A 742 -93.11 -67.97 -41.13
N LEU A 743 -93.51 -68.96 -40.31
CA LEU A 743 -93.09 -69.06 -38.92
C LEU A 743 -91.58 -69.31 -38.76
N ASP A 744 -90.97 -70.12 -39.62
CA ASP A 744 -89.51 -70.33 -39.65
C ASP A 744 -88.76 -69.09 -40.11
N GLU A 745 -89.30 -68.33 -41.09
CA GLU A 745 -88.78 -67.04 -41.56
C GLU A 745 -88.80 -66.01 -40.42
N VAL A 746 -89.92 -65.92 -39.69
CA VAL A 746 -90.11 -65.05 -38.52
C VAL A 746 -89.26 -65.50 -37.32
N GLY A 747 -89.06 -66.81 -37.14
CA GLY A 747 -88.14 -67.36 -36.14
C GLY A 747 -86.71 -66.93 -36.40
N ARG A 748 -86.24 -67.09 -37.65
CA ARG A 748 -84.89 -66.68 -38.09
C ARG A 748 -84.69 -65.17 -38.02
N SER A 749 -85.65 -64.36 -38.46
CA SER A 749 -85.54 -62.89 -38.35
C SER A 749 -85.55 -62.40 -36.90
N LYS A 750 -86.40 -62.97 -36.04
CA LYS A 750 -86.40 -62.71 -34.60
C LYS A 750 -85.06 -63.06 -33.94
N GLU A 751 -84.44 -64.18 -34.32
CA GLU A 751 -83.14 -64.58 -33.77
C GLU A 751 -82.00 -63.66 -34.24
N ILE A 752 -82.04 -63.19 -35.50
CA ILE A 752 -81.11 -62.17 -36.02
C ILE A 752 -81.26 -60.87 -35.21
N SER A 753 -82.47 -60.33 -35.08
CA SER A 753 -82.72 -59.11 -34.30
C SER A 753 -82.40 -59.27 -32.80
N PHE A 754 -82.51 -60.47 -32.24
CA PHE A 754 -82.09 -60.73 -30.86
C PHE A 754 -80.57 -60.72 -30.70
N LYS A 755 -79.83 -61.28 -31.66
CA LYS A 755 -78.36 -61.21 -31.70
C LYS A 755 -77.85 -59.78 -31.92
N GLU A 756 -78.55 -59.00 -32.75
CA GLU A 756 -78.25 -57.59 -33.01
C GLU A 756 -78.55 -56.71 -31.78
N ASN A 757 -79.72 -56.85 -31.16
CA ASN A 757 -80.06 -56.14 -29.93
C ASN A 757 -79.08 -56.47 -28.79
N ARG A 758 -78.65 -57.73 -28.67
CA ARG A 758 -77.61 -58.10 -27.70
C ARG A 758 -76.26 -57.46 -27.99
N ARG A 759 -75.82 -57.40 -29.26
CA ARG A 759 -74.61 -56.64 -29.64
C ARG A 759 -74.73 -55.17 -29.24
N LEU A 760 -75.82 -54.51 -29.62
CA LEU A 760 -76.07 -53.10 -29.25
C LEU A 760 -76.10 -52.89 -27.73
N GLN A 761 -76.54 -53.88 -26.95
CA GLN A 761 -76.48 -53.84 -25.49
C GLN A 761 -75.05 -54.01 -24.95
N ASP A 762 -74.26 -54.93 -25.52
CA ASP A 762 -72.85 -55.15 -25.17
C ASP A 762 -71.97 -53.95 -25.59
N ASP A 763 -72.26 -53.33 -26.74
CA ASP A 763 -71.65 -52.09 -27.25
C ASP A 763 -71.98 -50.90 -26.35
N LEU A 764 -73.25 -50.72 -25.97
CA LEU A 764 -73.69 -49.68 -25.02
C LEU A 764 -73.04 -49.86 -23.64
N ALA A 765 -72.92 -51.11 -23.15
CA ALA A 765 -72.24 -51.43 -21.91
C ALA A 765 -70.72 -51.26 -21.98
N THR A 766 -70.15 -51.19 -23.18
CA THR A 766 -68.73 -50.89 -23.42
C THR A 766 -68.50 -49.38 -23.48
N MET A 767 -69.28 -48.67 -24.29
CA MET A 767 -69.31 -47.20 -24.31
C MET A 767 -69.62 -46.60 -22.94
N ALA A 768 -70.46 -47.22 -22.11
CA ALA A 768 -70.74 -46.75 -20.76
C ALA A 768 -69.51 -46.86 -19.83
N ARG A 769 -68.67 -47.88 -20.00
CA ARG A 769 -67.41 -48.05 -19.25
C ARG A 769 -66.34 -47.10 -19.76
N GLU A 770 -66.18 -47.00 -21.08
CA GLU A 770 -65.24 -46.06 -21.71
C GLU A 770 -65.54 -44.61 -21.31
N ASN A 771 -66.82 -44.19 -21.28
CA ASN A 771 -67.17 -42.85 -20.80
C ASN A 771 -66.90 -42.65 -19.30
N GLN A 772 -66.97 -43.70 -18.47
CA GLN A 772 -66.59 -43.62 -17.05
C GLN A 772 -65.07 -43.52 -16.88
N GLU A 773 -64.31 -44.29 -17.66
CA GLU A 773 -62.85 -44.29 -17.67
C GLU A 773 -62.30 -42.94 -18.16
N ILE A 774 -62.81 -42.42 -19.28
CA ILE A 774 -62.50 -41.07 -19.79
C ILE A 774 -62.89 -39.97 -18.79
N SER A 775 -63.98 -40.15 -18.02
CA SER A 775 -64.36 -39.19 -16.98
C SER A 775 -63.35 -39.19 -15.80
N LEU A 776 -62.85 -40.36 -15.41
CA LEU A 776 -61.82 -40.49 -14.38
C LEU A 776 -60.46 -39.96 -14.84
N GLU A 777 -60.07 -40.21 -16.10
CA GLU A 777 -58.89 -39.60 -16.72
C GLU A 777 -58.99 -38.07 -16.78
N LEU A 778 -60.17 -37.54 -17.11
CA LEU A 778 -60.44 -36.10 -17.12
C LEU A 778 -60.36 -35.50 -15.70
N GLU A 779 -60.93 -36.16 -14.69
CA GLU A 779 -60.82 -35.73 -13.29
C GLU A 779 -59.36 -35.77 -12.79
N ALA A 780 -58.58 -36.78 -13.19
CA ALA A 780 -57.15 -36.86 -12.87
C ALA A 780 -56.36 -35.72 -13.54
N ALA A 781 -56.55 -35.49 -14.84
CA ALA A 781 -55.89 -34.41 -15.58
C ALA A 781 -56.28 -33.01 -15.05
N VAL A 782 -57.51 -32.85 -14.54
CA VAL A 782 -57.97 -31.64 -13.84
C VAL A 782 -57.25 -31.48 -12.49
N GLN A 783 -57.12 -32.55 -11.69
CA GLN A 783 -56.38 -32.52 -10.43
C GLN A 783 -54.89 -32.21 -10.65
N GLU A 784 -54.22 -32.82 -11.63
CA GLU A 784 -52.83 -32.52 -11.97
C GLU A 784 -52.63 -31.06 -12.40
N LYS A 785 -53.54 -30.52 -13.20
CA LYS A 785 -53.57 -29.10 -13.60
C LYS A 785 -53.74 -28.17 -12.40
N GLU A 786 -54.61 -28.51 -11.44
CA GLU A 786 -54.79 -27.74 -10.21
C GLU A 786 -53.57 -27.85 -9.28
N GLU A 787 -52.91 -29.00 -9.18
CA GLU A 787 -51.62 -29.15 -8.50
C GLU A 787 -50.51 -28.31 -9.17
N MET A 788 -50.43 -28.33 -10.51
CA MET A 788 -49.44 -27.54 -11.24
C MET A 788 -49.68 -26.04 -11.10
N LYS A 789 -50.95 -25.57 -11.06
CA LYS A 789 -51.27 -24.18 -10.66
C LYS A 789 -50.79 -23.87 -9.24
N SER A 790 -50.98 -24.78 -8.28
CA SER A 790 -50.53 -24.61 -6.90
C SER A 790 -49.00 -24.49 -6.82
N ARG A 791 -48.27 -25.37 -7.51
CA ARG A 791 -46.80 -25.32 -7.62
C ARG A 791 -46.32 -24.01 -8.27
N VAL A 792 -46.95 -23.56 -9.35
CA VAL A 792 -46.67 -22.27 -10.00
C VAL A 792 -46.95 -21.09 -9.08
N HIS A 793 -48.05 -21.10 -8.32
CA HIS A 793 -48.36 -20.06 -7.34
C HIS A 793 -47.31 -20.01 -6.21
N ASN A 794 -46.88 -21.17 -5.72
CA ASN A 794 -45.80 -21.25 -4.73
C ASN A 794 -44.50 -20.63 -5.28
N TYR A 795 -44.08 -21.01 -6.50
CA TYR A 795 -42.92 -20.38 -7.15
C TYR A 795 -43.07 -18.86 -7.35
N ILE A 796 -44.26 -18.36 -7.68
CA ILE A 796 -44.52 -16.90 -7.76
C ILE A 796 -44.31 -16.25 -6.38
N THR A 797 -44.84 -16.83 -5.31
CA THR A 797 -44.65 -16.30 -3.95
C THR A 797 -43.19 -16.38 -3.46
N GLU A 798 -42.45 -17.43 -3.83
CA GLU A 798 -41.01 -17.52 -3.57
C GLU A 798 -40.23 -16.46 -4.35
N VAL A 799 -40.51 -16.28 -5.65
CA VAL A 799 -39.90 -15.24 -6.49
C VAL A 799 -40.15 -13.86 -5.88
N SER A 800 -41.39 -13.51 -5.54
CA SER A 800 -41.67 -12.20 -4.92
C SER A 800 -41.08 -12.03 -3.51
N ARG A 801 -40.83 -13.13 -2.78
CA ARG A 801 -40.03 -13.08 -1.55
C ARG A 801 -38.55 -12.78 -1.84
N TRP A 802 -37.98 -13.36 -2.88
CA TRP A 802 -36.61 -13.08 -3.33
C TRP A 802 -36.47 -11.67 -3.92
N GLU A 803 -37.42 -11.21 -4.75
CA GLU A 803 -37.49 -9.82 -5.24
C GLU A 803 -37.52 -8.82 -4.08
N SER A 804 -38.35 -9.07 -3.06
CA SER A 804 -38.42 -8.23 -1.85
C SER A 804 -37.11 -8.21 -1.06
N LEU A 805 -36.42 -9.36 -0.97
CA LEU A 805 -35.11 -9.46 -0.30
C LEU A 805 -34.00 -8.78 -1.10
N MET A 806 -34.01 -8.91 -2.42
CA MET A 806 -33.09 -8.22 -3.33
C MET A 806 -33.28 -6.71 -3.25
N ALA A 807 -34.50 -6.20 -3.34
CA ALA A 807 -34.79 -4.77 -3.18
C ALA A 807 -34.37 -4.23 -1.80
N ALA A 808 -34.49 -5.04 -0.73
CA ALA A 808 -33.97 -4.68 0.58
C ALA A 808 -32.42 -4.61 0.60
N LYS A 809 -31.73 -5.55 -0.07
CA LYS A 809 -30.27 -5.55 -0.16
C LYS A 809 -29.70 -4.48 -1.10
N GLU A 810 -30.38 -4.18 -2.20
CA GLU A 810 -30.08 -3.03 -3.06
C GLU A 810 -30.23 -1.72 -2.28
N LYS A 811 -31.27 -1.59 -1.45
CA LYS A 811 -31.41 -0.44 -0.55
C LYS A 811 -30.31 -0.39 0.51
N GLU A 812 -29.97 -1.49 1.18
CA GLU A 812 -28.85 -1.51 2.13
C GLU A 812 -27.53 -1.10 1.45
N ASN A 813 -27.28 -1.53 0.22
CA ASN A 813 -26.12 -1.14 -0.57
C ASN A 813 -26.14 0.34 -0.95
N GLN A 814 -27.30 0.91 -1.30
CA GLN A 814 -27.45 2.35 -1.57
C GLN A 814 -27.25 3.17 -0.28
N ASP A 815 -27.89 2.79 0.82
CA ASP A 815 -27.72 3.40 2.15
C ASP A 815 -26.24 3.34 2.62
N LEU A 816 -25.46 2.35 2.17
CA LEU A 816 -24.03 2.22 2.42
C LEU A 816 -23.19 3.09 1.47
N LEU A 817 -23.54 3.14 0.18
CA LEU A 817 -22.89 4.02 -0.81
C LEU A 817 -23.04 5.49 -0.44
N ASP A 818 -24.23 5.91 -0.02
CA ASP A 818 -24.53 7.27 0.43
C ASP A 818 -23.73 7.63 1.69
N ARG A 819 -23.50 6.67 2.60
CA ARG A 819 -22.59 6.85 3.75
C ARG A 819 -21.13 6.99 3.31
N PHE A 820 -20.66 6.20 2.34
CA PHE A 820 -19.31 6.35 1.80
C PHE A 820 -19.12 7.71 1.11
N GLN A 821 -20.10 8.17 0.32
CA GLN A 821 -20.08 9.51 -0.28
C GLN A 821 -20.07 10.61 0.80
N MET A 822 -20.92 10.50 1.83
CA MET A 822 -20.95 11.47 2.93
C MET A 822 -19.63 11.50 3.74
N LEU A 823 -18.99 10.34 3.94
CA LEU A 823 -17.67 10.25 4.58
C LEU A 823 -16.55 10.79 3.67
N HIS A 824 -16.61 10.55 2.36
CA HIS A 824 -15.65 11.06 1.37
C HIS A 824 -15.72 12.58 1.26
N ASN A 825 -16.92 13.14 1.05
CA ASN A 825 -17.14 14.58 1.02
C ASN A 825 -16.66 15.23 2.33
N ARG A 826 -16.87 14.57 3.47
CA ARG A 826 -16.38 15.04 4.79
C ARG A 826 -14.86 14.96 4.93
N ALA A 827 -14.20 14.04 4.24
CA ALA A 827 -12.73 13.98 4.18
C ALA A 827 -12.17 15.11 3.31
N GLU A 828 -12.75 15.36 2.14
CA GLU A 828 -12.41 16.52 1.29
C GLU A 828 -12.62 17.84 2.04
N ASP A 829 -13.72 17.96 2.79
CA ASP A 829 -14.01 19.08 3.69
C ASP A 829 -12.89 19.33 4.73
N TRP A 830 -12.21 18.28 5.19
CA TRP A 830 -11.08 18.40 6.12
C TRP A 830 -9.76 18.67 5.41
N GLU A 831 -9.54 18.11 4.22
CA GLU A 831 -8.37 18.35 3.36
C GLU A 831 -8.33 19.82 2.91
N VAL A 832 -9.46 20.38 2.47
CA VAL A 832 -9.60 21.81 2.15
C VAL A 832 -9.32 22.70 3.38
N LYS A 833 -9.79 22.30 4.58
CA LYS A 833 -9.50 23.03 5.84
C LYS A 833 -8.03 22.92 6.24
N ALA A 834 -7.37 21.78 5.98
CA ALA A 834 -5.94 21.61 6.21
C ALA A 834 -5.13 22.52 5.29
N HIS A 835 -5.40 22.52 3.98
CA HIS A 835 -4.75 23.41 3.02
C HIS A 835 -5.03 24.89 3.27
N GLN A 836 -6.22 25.26 3.75
CA GLN A 836 -6.48 26.62 4.21
C GLN A 836 -5.58 26.99 5.40
N ALA A 837 -5.48 26.13 6.42
CA ALA A 837 -4.62 26.36 7.58
C ALA A 837 -3.12 26.37 7.23
N GLU A 838 -2.67 25.59 6.24
CA GLU A 838 -1.32 25.63 5.68
C GLU A 838 -1.03 26.95 4.94
N GLY A 839 -2.03 27.48 4.23
CA GLY A 839 -1.99 28.80 3.60
C GLY A 839 -1.92 29.94 4.61
N GLU A 840 -2.78 29.93 5.62
CA GLU A 840 -2.78 30.90 6.73
C GLU A 840 -1.46 30.84 7.51
N SER A 841 -0.99 29.64 7.87
CA SER A 841 0.33 29.41 8.49
C SER A 841 1.49 29.93 7.62
N SER A 842 1.39 29.77 6.30
CA SER A 842 2.38 30.32 5.36
C SER A 842 2.34 31.84 5.27
N SER A 843 1.16 32.49 5.37
CA SER A 843 1.04 33.95 5.45
C SER A 843 1.68 34.47 6.74
N VAL A 844 1.28 33.93 7.90
CA VAL A 844 1.83 34.31 9.20
C VAL A 844 3.35 34.10 9.26
N ARG A 845 3.86 33.04 8.64
CA ARG A 845 5.31 32.80 8.52
C ARG A 845 6.02 33.85 7.65
N LEU A 846 5.39 34.35 6.58
CA LEU A 846 5.93 35.43 5.75
C LEU A 846 5.87 36.78 6.49
N GLU A 847 4.79 37.06 7.21
CA GLU A 847 4.64 38.25 8.06
C GLU A 847 5.70 38.28 9.17
N LEU A 848 5.93 37.14 9.87
CA LEU A 848 6.98 37.00 10.87
C LEU A 848 8.40 37.17 10.29
N LEU A 849 8.62 36.79 9.04
CA LEU A 849 9.89 37.04 8.34
C LEU A 849 10.06 38.53 7.99
N SER A 850 9.00 39.22 7.53
CA SER A 850 9.02 40.68 7.33
C SER A 850 9.37 41.39 8.63
N ILE A 851 8.63 41.09 9.71
CA ILE A 851 8.83 41.68 11.02
C ILE A 851 10.24 41.38 11.57
N ASP A 852 10.83 40.21 11.31
CA ASP A 852 12.24 39.97 11.67
C ASP A 852 13.24 40.79 10.83
N THR A 853 12.99 41.00 9.53
CA THR A 853 13.81 41.90 8.71
C THR A 853 13.72 43.35 9.16
N GLU A 854 12.52 43.86 9.44
CA GLU A 854 12.30 45.20 10.02
C GLU A 854 12.99 45.31 11.40
N ARG A 855 12.82 44.32 12.27
CA ARG A 855 13.47 44.24 13.60
C ARG A 855 15.00 44.13 13.50
N ARG A 856 15.55 43.61 12.40
CA ARG A 856 17.00 43.58 12.13
C ARG A 856 17.48 44.97 11.72
N HIS A 857 16.80 45.63 10.78
CA HIS A 857 17.12 47.00 10.37
C HIS A 857 16.95 48.03 11.50
N LEU A 858 15.97 47.84 12.39
CA LEU A 858 15.82 48.67 13.60
C LEU A 858 16.98 48.45 14.59
N ARG A 859 17.47 47.22 14.77
CA ARG A 859 18.69 46.94 15.55
C ARG A 859 19.90 47.59 14.90
N GLU A 860 20.11 47.39 13.59
CA GLU A 860 21.20 48.03 12.84
C GLU A 860 21.16 49.57 12.95
N ARG A 861 19.97 50.19 13.01
CA ARG A 861 19.85 51.64 13.24
C ARG A 861 20.15 52.04 14.69
N VAL A 862 19.78 51.24 15.69
CA VAL A 862 20.17 51.45 17.09
C VAL A 862 21.68 51.30 17.25
N ASP A 863 22.29 50.24 16.71
CA ASP A 863 23.74 50.01 16.71
C ASP A 863 24.54 51.14 16.03
N LEU A 864 23.91 51.90 15.12
CA LEU A 864 24.49 53.10 14.51
C LEU A 864 24.32 54.33 15.41
N LEU A 865 23.13 54.54 15.97
CA LEU A 865 22.86 55.64 16.92
C LEU A 865 23.70 55.51 18.19
N GLU A 866 23.95 54.30 18.70
CA GLU A 866 24.83 54.07 19.84
C GLU A 866 26.30 54.40 19.52
N LYS A 867 26.74 54.21 18.27
CA LYS A 867 28.07 54.65 17.81
C LYS A 867 28.14 56.17 17.67
N GLU A 868 27.13 56.80 17.05
CA GLU A 868 26.99 58.26 16.98
C GLU A 868 27.05 58.87 18.41
N ILE A 869 26.33 58.28 19.37
CA ILE A 869 26.36 58.69 20.79
C ILE A 869 27.75 58.46 21.42
N GLN A 870 28.39 57.31 21.19
CA GLN A 870 29.73 57.04 21.74
C GLN A 870 30.80 57.98 21.16
N GLU A 871 30.71 58.35 19.88
CA GLU A 871 31.56 59.36 19.25
C GLU A 871 31.32 60.75 19.86
N HIS A 872 30.07 61.13 20.11
CA HIS A 872 29.74 62.36 20.85
C HIS A 872 30.24 62.34 22.30
N ILE A 873 30.17 61.21 23.00
CA ILE A 873 30.72 61.04 24.35
C ILE A 873 32.25 61.17 24.34
N ASN A 874 32.93 60.58 23.34
CA ASN A 874 34.38 60.71 23.18
C ASN A 874 34.79 62.17 22.89
N ALA A 875 34.02 62.88 22.05
CA ALA A 875 34.21 64.31 21.81
C ALA A 875 33.95 65.14 23.08
N HIS A 876 32.94 64.80 23.89
CA HIS A 876 32.68 65.46 25.17
C HIS A 876 33.86 65.32 26.14
N HIS A 877 34.39 64.11 26.32
CA HIS A 877 35.59 63.88 27.15
C HIS A 877 36.81 64.66 26.64
N ALA A 878 36.95 64.82 25.33
CA ALA A 878 38.01 65.65 24.74
C ALA A 878 37.80 67.15 25.05
N TYR A 879 36.56 67.66 24.97
CA TYR A 879 36.23 69.03 25.38
C TYR A 879 36.38 69.25 26.89
N GLU A 880 35.96 68.30 27.75
CA GLU A 880 36.19 68.36 29.20
C GLU A 880 37.69 68.35 29.55
N SER A 881 38.49 67.61 28.80
CA SER A 881 39.96 67.61 28.93
C SER A 881 40.58 68.96 28.53
N GLN A 882 40.05 69.60 27.48
CA GLN A 882 40.43 70.97 27.07
C GLN A 882 39.98 72.02 28.10
N ILE A 883 38.73 71.96 28.58
CA ILE A 883 38.22 72.82 29.64
C ILE A 883 39.05 72.65 30.92
N SER A 884 39.42 71.42 31.28
CA SER A 884 40.29 71.13 32.43
C SER A 884 41.73 71.65 32.26
N SER A 885 42.26 71.71 31.04
CA SER A 885 43.58 72.30 30.78
C SER A 885 43.53 73.83 30.76
N MET A 886 42.46 74.41 30.19
CA MET A 886 42.19 75.85 30.24
C MET A 886 41.93 76.33 31.67
N ALA A 887 41.16 75.61 32.48
CA ALA A 887 40.95 75.92 33.90
C ALA A 887 42.28 75.92 34.68
N LYS A 888 43.15 74.92 34.45
CA LYS A 888 44.51 74.89 35.03
C LYS A 888 45.41 76.03 34.53
N ALA A 889 45.22 76.50 33.30
CA ALA A 889 45.93 77.67 32.78
C ALA A 889 45.40 78.98 33.39
N ILE A 890 44.08 79.10 33.55
CA ILE A 890 43.41 80.22 34.22
C ILE A 890 43.86 80.30 35.68
N SER A 891 43.83 79.20 36.45
CA SER A 891 44.26 79.24 37.86
C SER A 891 45.74 79.59 38.04
N ARG A 892 46.62 79.25 37.08
CA ARG A 892 48.01 79.76 37.07
C ARG A 892 48.09 81.25 36.79
N LEU A 893 47.25 81.78 35.91
CA LEU A 893 47.16 83.22 35.64
C LEU A 893 46.51 83.97 36.81
N GLU A 894 45.59 83.34 37.56
CA GLU A 894 45.03 83.86 38.81
C GLU A 894 46.06 83.83 39.95
N GLU A 895 46.91 82.80 40.02
CA GLU A 895 48.04 82.72 40.95
C GLU A 895 49.11 83.77 40.63
N GLU A 896 49.50 83.92 39.36
CA GLU A 896 50.41 84.98 38.90
C GLU A 896 49.82 86.37 39.15
N LEU A 897 48.53 86.58 38.86
CA LEU A 897 47.85 87.84 39.14
C LEU A 897 47.83 88.14 40.64
N ARG A 898 47.53 87.16 41.51
CA ARG A 898 47.64 87.34 42.97
C ARG A 898 49.06 87.67 43.39
N HIS A 899 50.07 87.04 42.81
CA HIS A 899 51.46 87.34 43.14
C HIS A 899 51.85 88.76 42.71
N GLN A 900 51.41 89.20 41.53
CA GLN A 900 51.55 90.60 41.09
C GLN A 900 50.76 91.59 41.96
N GLU A 901 49.61 91.18 42.53
CA GLU A 901 48.87 91.99 43.52
C GLU A 901 49.56 92.03 44.90
N GLU A 902 50.20 90.95 45.32
CA GLU A 902 51.04 90.87 46.53
C GLU A 902 52.31 91.71 46.39
N GLU A 903 53.04 91.62 45.27
CA GLU A 903 54.19 92.47 44.95
C GLU A 903 53.79 93.95 44.91
N LYS A 904 52.67 94.27 44.24
CA LYS A 904 52.10 95.62 44.22
C LYS A 904 51.71 96.10 45.62
N ALA A 905 51.17 95.24 46.48
CA ALA A 905 50.85 95.57 47.87
C ALA A 905 52.13 95.81 48.69
N ALA A 906 53.18 95.01 48.49
CA ALA A 906 54.49 95.23 49.09
C ALA A 906 55.10 96.58 48.65
N VAL A 907 55.11 96.88 47.34
CA VAL A 907 55.58 98.17 46.82
C VAL A 907 54.73 99.35 47.32
N LEU A 908 53.42 99.18 47.52
CA LEU A 908 52.57 100.19 48.14
C LEU A 908 52.87 100.38 49.64
N ASN A 909 53.26 99.32 50.35
CA ASN A 909 53.74 99.40 51.73
C ASN A 909 55.13 100.05 51.82
N ASP A 910 56.03 99.77 50.89
CA ASP A 910 57.33 100.47 50.81
C ASP A 910 57.14 101.95 50.47
N LEU A 911 56.20 102.27 49.57
CA LEU A 911 55.85 103.65 49.25
C LEU A 911 55.14 104.36 50.43
N SER A 912 54.41 103.62 51.29
CA SER A 912 53.83 104.18 52.52
C SER A 912 54.89 104.38 53.61
N SER A 913 55.86 103.47 53.75
CA SER A 913 56.98 103.63 54.69
C SER A 913 57.96 104.73 54.27
N LEU A 914 58.17 104.92 52.96
CA LEU A 914 58.85 106.09 52.40
C LEU A 914 58.08 107.39 52.66
N ARG A 915 56.75 107.39 52.55
CA ARG A 915 55.92 108.55 52.94
C ARG A 915 56.02 108.83 54.43
N GLU A 916 56.00 107.82 55.29
CA GLU A 916 56.27 107.99 56.73
C GLU A 916 57.68 108.54 56.99
N LEU A 917 58.70 108.08 56.25
CA LEU A 917 60.06 108.59 56.37
C LEU A 917 60.13 110.06 55.94
N CYS A 918 59.46 110.45 54.85
CA CYS A 918 59.31 111.86 54.47
C CYS A 918 58.61 112.67 55.56
N ILE A 919 57.51 112.18 56.15
CA ILE A 919 56.82 112.85 57.26
C ILE A 919 57.73 112.97 58.50
N LYS A 920 58.55 111.97 58.80
CA LYS A 920 59.55 112.00 59.90
C LYS A 920 60.70 112.97 59.60
N LEU A 921 61.10 113.11 58.34
CA LEU A 921 62.11 114.10 57.90
C LEU A 921 61.57 115.53 57.89
N ASP A 922 60.35 115.75 57.39
CA ASP A 922 59.70 117.06 57.40
C ASP A 922 59.34 117.52 58.83
N SER A 923 58.81 116.63 59.68
CA SER A 923 58.61 116.96 61.11
C SER A 923 59.93 117.16 61.86
N GLY A 924 60.98 116.40 61.52
CA GLY A 924 62.34 116.66 62.04
C GLY A 924 62.89 118.03 61.60
N LYS A 925 62.71 118.40 60.34
CA LYS A 925 63.01 119.72 59.77
C LYS A 925 62.19 120.83 60.43
N ASP A 926 60.91 120.62 60.69
CA ASP A 926 60.05 121.60 61.36
C ASP A 926 60.44 121.76 62.84
N ILE A 927 60.82 120.68 63.53
CA ILE A 927 61.41 120.75 64.89
C ILE A 927 62.73 121.53 64.88
N MET A 928 63.62 121.27 63.93
CA MET A 928 64.88 122.04 63.77
C MET A 928 64.61 123.51 63.44
N THR A 929 63.56 123.80 62.66
CA THR A 929 63.12 125.16 62.33
C THR A 929 62.50 125.88 63.55
N GLN A 930 61.74 125.16 64.38
CA GLN A 930 61.26 125.68 65.66
C GLN A 930 62.39 125.93 66.67
N GLN A 931 63.42 125.07 66.71
CA GLN A 931 64.63 125.29 67.52
C GLN A 931 65.46 126.49 67.03
N LEU A 932 65.57 126.68 65.71
CA LEU A 932 66.20 127.86 65.13
C LEU A 932 65.40 129.13 65.46
N ASN A 933 64.08 129.08 65.34
CA ASN A 933 63.20 130.21 65.66
C ASN A 933 63.18 130.55 67.15
N SER A 934 63.25 129.55 68.06
CA SER A 934 63.35 129.81 69.49
C SER A 934 64.71 130.42 69.86
N LYS A 935 65.81 130.00 69.21
CA LYS A 935 67.12 130.62 69.37
C LYS A 935 67.20 132.04 68.79
N ASN A 936 66.51 132.33 67.68
CA ASN A 936 66.33 133.70 67.21
C ASN A 936 65.53 134.54 68.21
N LEU A 937 64.45 134.01 68.79
CA LEU A 937 63.66 134.71 69.83
C LEU A 937 64.44 134.94 71.13
N GLU A 938 65.32 134.02 71.54
CA GLU A 938 66.28 134.26 72.63
C GLU A 938 67.28 135.36 72.25
N PHE A 939 67.79 135.36 71.02
CA PHE A 939 68.74 136.37 70.54
C PHE A 939 68.10 137.77 70.49
N GLU A 940 66.88 137.89 69.97
CA GLU A 940 66.10 139.14 69.97
C GLU A 940 65.85 139.66 71.40
N ARG A 941 65.53 138.79 72.35
CA ARG A 941 65.40 139.18 73.77
C ARG A 941 66.70 139.75 74.33
N VAL A 942 67.84 139.09 74.09
CA VAL A 942 69.15 139.58 74.53
C VAL A 942 69.52 140.92 73.87
N VAL A 943 69.12 141.14 72.61
CA VAL A 943 69.27 142.44 71.94
C VAL A 943 68.42 143.51 72.63
N VAL A 944 67.15 143.24 72.93
CA VAL A 944 66.25 144.19 73.62
C VAL A 944 66.72 144.49 75.05
N GLU A 945 67.20 143.49 75.80
CA GLU A 945 67.82 143.70 77.12
C GLU A 945 69.05 144.60 77.04
N LEU A 946 69.88 144.42 76.00
CA LEU A 946 71.08 145.24 75.76
C LEU A 946 70.72 146.68 75.33
N GLU A 947 69.60 146.89 74.62
CA GLU A 947 69.06 148.22 74.34
C GLU A 947 68.44 148.89 75.58
N ASN A 948 67.76 148.13 76.44
CA ASN A 948 67.24 148.64 77.71
C ASN A 948 68.40 149.14 78.61
N VAL A 949 69.46 148.35 78.79
CA VAL A 949 70.65 148.75 79.57
C VAL A 949 71.38 149.95 78.97
N LYS A 950 71.41 150.10 77.63
CA LYS A 950 71.89 151.33 76.98
C LYS A 950 71.01 152.53 77.34
N SER A 951 69.68 152.37 77.32
CA SER A 951 68.74 153.45 77.64
C SER A 951 68.86 153.94 79.09
N GLU A 952 69.04 153.02 80.04
CA GLU A 952 69.32 153.36 81.45
C GLU A 952 70.66 154.10 81.59
N SER A 953 71.70 153.66 80.87
CA SER A 953 72.99 154.34 80.83
C SER A 953 72.89 155.78 80.28
N GLU A 954 72.05 156.02 79.26
CA GLU A 954 71.75 157.37 78.79
C GLU A 954 70.95 158.21 79.79
N LEU A 955 69.99 157.60 80.49
CA LEU A 955 69.13 158.29 81.46
C LEU A 955 69.95 158.74 82.68
N LEU A 956 70.86 157.88 83.17
CA LEU A 956 71.85 158.21 84.19
C LEU A 956 72.83 159.32 83.73
N LYS A 957 73.29 159.29 82.48
CA LYS A 957 74.10 160.39 81.90
C LYS A 957 73.32 161.70 81.83
N LYS A 958 72.03 161.66 81.49
CA LYS A 958 71.15 162.84 81.45
C LYS A 958 70.96 163.41 82.86
N GLN A 959 70.69 162.58 83.87
CA GLN A 959 70.62 163.00 85.29
C GLN A 959 71.93 163.66 85.76
N LEU A 960 73.08 163.06 85.47
CA LEU A 960 74.40 163.63 85.84
C LEU A 960 74.72 164.93 85.09
N SER A 961 74.11 165.17 83.92
CA SER A 961 74.19 166.44 83.21
C SER A 961 73.27 167.53 83.77
N SER A 962 72.11 167.17 84.35
CA SER A 962 71.24 168.11 85.07
C SER A 962 71.80 168.50 86.44
N GLU A 963 72.41 167.57 87.18
CA GLU A 963 73.18 167.86 88.41
C GLU A 963 74.27 168.91 88.17
N ARG A 964 74.94 168.86 87.01
CA ARG A 964 75.94 169.86 86.61
C ARG A 964 75.33 171.22 86.23
N HIS A 965 74.05 171.27 85.85
CA HIS A 965 73.34 172.53 85.59
C HIS A 965 72.75 173.15 86.86
N THR A 966 72.27 172.35 87.82
CA THR A 966 71.77 172.87 89.11
C THR A 966 72.88 173.53 89.90
N ILE A 967 74.08 172.93 89.95
CA ILE A 967 75.28 173.55 90.54
C ILE A 967 75.57 174.91 89.88
N LYS A 968 75.61 174.96 88.55
CA LYS A 968 75.92 176.18 87.78
C LYS A 968 74.87 177.30 87.96
N ASN A 969 73.60 176.92 88.19
CA ASN A 969 72.53 177.87 88.51
C ASN A 969 72.67 178.44 89.93
N LEU A 970 73.16 177.65 90.90
CA LEU A 970 73.44 178.14 92.26
C LEU A 970 74.61 179.14 92.29
N GLU A 971 75.65 178.90 91.49
CA GLU A 971 76.75 179.87 91.29
C GLU A 971 76.24 181.20 90.71
N SER A 972 75.34 181.15 89.72
CA SER A 972 74.72 182.34 89.12
C SER A 972 73.79 183.10 90.07
N LEU A 973 73.05 182.39 90.94
CA LEU A 973 72.23 183.00 92.00
C LEU A 973 73.08 183.72 93.06
N LEU A 974 74.26 183.21 93.39
CA LEU A 974 75.21 183.88 94.29
C LEU A 974 75.83 185.15 93.69
N ALA A 975 76.09 185.15 92.38
CA ALA A 975 76.54 186.36 91.68
C ALA A 975 75.44 187.44 91.64
N THR A 976 74.25 187.09 91.15
CA THR A 976 73.12 188.03 90.97
C THR A 976 72.52 188.57 92.27
N ASN A 977 72.85 187.99 93.44
CA ASN A 977 72.48 188.57 94.73
C ASN A 977 73.40 189.72 95.13
N ARG A 978 74.72 189.63 94.84
CA ARG A 978 75.69 190.70 95.11
C ARG A 978 75.41 191.96 94.29
N ASP A 979 75.00 191.81 93.03
CA ASP A 979 74.59 192.95 92.20
C ASP A 979 73.35 193.67 92.73
N LYS A 980 72.44 192.97 93.43
CA LYS A 980 71.21 193.56 93.99
C LYS A 980 71.48 194.42 95.23
N GLU A 981 72.40 194.01 96.11
CA GLU A 981 72.82 194.84 97.24
C GLU A 981 73.46 196.16 96.75
N PHE A 982 74.25 196.10 95.68
CA PHE A 982 74.86 197.29 95.07
C PHE A 982 73.82 198.27 94.49
N HIS A 983 72.77 197.76 93.83
CA HIS A 983 71.66 198.60 93.33
C HIS A 983 70.82 199.22 94.46
N SER A 984 70.65 198.51 95.58
CA SER A 984 69.93 199.02 96.75
C SER A 984 70.61 200.28 97.33
N HIS A 985 71.94 200.27 97.44
CA HIS A 985 72.71 201.45 97.86
C HIS A 985 72.56 202.66 96.94
N LEU A 986 72.50 202.44 95.62
CA LEU A 986 72.36 203.53 94.64
C LEU A 986 70.99 204.22 94.75
N THR A 987 69.92 203.43 94.76
CA THR A 987 68.53 203.92 94.85
C THR A 987 68.18 204.62 96.17
N SER A 988 68.88 204.30 97.27
CA SER A 988 68.74 205.04 98.52
C SER A 988 69.28 206.48 98.39
N HIS A 989 70.40 206.67 97.68
CA HIS A 989 71.03 207.99 97.56
C HIS A 989 70.20 208.97 96.71
N GLU A 990 69.55 208.45 95.66
CA GLU A 990 68.62 209.23 94.83
C GLU A 990 67.44 209.78 95.64
N LYS A 991 66.90 208.99 96.58
CA LYS A 991 65.76 209.38 97.42
C LYS A 991 66.06 210.54 98.38
N ASP A 992 67.29 210.65 98.89
CA ASP A 992 67.68 211.80 99.71
C ASP A 992 67.67 213.10 98.90
N THR A 993 68.06 213.06 97.61
CA THR A 993 68.01 214.25 96.74
C THR A 993 66.57 214.70 96.42
N GLU A 994 65.64 213.76 96.28
CA GLU A 994 64.23 214.03 95.98
C GLU A 994 63.53 214.74 97.15
N ILE A 995 63.86 214.36 98.40
CA ILE A 995 63.37 215.02 99.63
C ILE A 995 63.85 216.48 99.71
N GLN A 996 65.04 216.79 99.21
CA GLN A 996 65.58 218.16 99.24
C GLN A 996 64.85 219.07 98.24
N LEU A 997 64.52 218.58 97.05
CA LEU A 997 63.71 219.30 96.05
C LEU A 997 62.24 219.51 96.46
N LEU A 998 61.67 218.61 97.26
CA LEU A 998 60.30 218.76 97.76
C LEU A 998 60.14 219.89 98.78
N LYS A 999 61.21 220.22 99.54
CA LYS A 999 61.22 221.37 100.46
C LYS A 999 61.12 222.71 99.74
N GLU A 1000 61.65 222.83 98.52
CA GLU A 1000 61.60 224.06 97.72
C GLU A 1000 60.29 224.26 96.94
N LYS A 1001 59.53 223.19 96.67
CA LYS A 1001 58.21 223.30 96.02
C LYS A 1001 57.09 223.72 96.97
N LEU A 1002 57.21 223.41 98.27
CA LEU A 1002 56.17 223.75 99.25
C LEU A 1002 56.05 225.27 99.45
N THR A 1003 57.18 225.97 99.61
CA THR A 1003 57.24 227.44 99.74
C THR A 1003 56.68 228.16 98.50
N LEU A 1004 56.79 227.57 97.31
CA LEU A 1004 56.20 228.10 96.09
C LEU A 1004 54.66 227.92 96.05
N SER A 1005 54.13 226.84 96.63
CA SER A 1005 52.70 226.52 96.57
C SER A 1005 51.82 227.42 97.44
N GLU A 1006 52.28 227.80 98.64
CA GLU A 1006 51.54 228.71 99.53
C GLU A 1006 51.39 230.11 98.92
N SER A 1007 52.39 230.55 98.14
CA SER A 1007 52.34 231.82 97.39
C SER A 1007 51.26 231.85 96.29
N LYS A 1008 50.73 230.69 95.85
CA LYS A 1008 49.64 230.59 94.87
C LYS A 1008 48.25 230.47 95.50
N LEU A 1009 48.12 229.90 96.70
CA LEU A 1009 46.81 229.78 97.35
C LEU A 1009 46.20 231.16 97.68
N THR A 1010 47.06 232.16 97.90
CA THR A 1010 46.66 233.56 98.13
C THR A 1010 46.17 234.31 96.88
N SER A 1011 46.32 233.77 95.66
CA SER A 1011 45.78 234.39 94.44
C SER A 1011 44.37 233.92 94.11
N GLN A 1012 44.08 232.61 94.09
CA GLN A 1012 42.76 232.09 93.68
C GLN A 1012 41.62 232.46 94.64
N SER A 1013 41.92 232.78 95.90
CA SER A 1013 40.92 233.32 96.84
C SER A 1013 40.32 234.67 96.35
N ARG A 1014 41.12 235.48 95.64
CA ARG A 1014 40.68 236.76 95.04
C ARG A 1014 39.82 236.60 93.77
N GLU A 1015 39.70 235.38 93.26
CA GLU A 1015 38.93 235.05 92.06
C GLU A 1015 37.55 234.48 92.45
N ASN A 1016 37.48 233.69 93.52
CA ASN A 1016 36.24 233.17 94.10
C ASN A 1016 35.30 234.30 94.60
N THR A 1017 35.85 235.44 95.01
CA THR A 1017 35.11 236.66 95.36
C THR A 1017 34.41 237.32 94.16
N MET A 1018 34.95 237.22 92.94
CA MET A 1018 34.35 237.82 91.75
C MET A 1018 33.12 237.05 91.25
N LEU A 1019 33.14 235.72 91.31
CA LEU A 1019 32.01 234.89 90.85
C LEU A 1019 30.77 235.03 91.76
N ARG A 1020 30.96 235.24 93.07
CA ARG A 1020 29.83 235.44 94.01
C ARG A 1020 29.09 236.76 93.78
N ALA A 1021 29.78 237.82 93.36
CA ALA A 1021 29.14 239.08 92.98
C ALA A 1021 28.15 238.90 91.81
N LYS A 1022 28.44 237.99 90.88
CA LYS A 1022 27.60 237.73 89.70
C LYS A 1022 26.37 236.85 90.01
N VAL A 1023 26.36 236.13 91.14
CA VAL A 1023 25.17 235.45 91.66
C VAL A 1023 24.29 236.43 92.44
N ALA A 1024 24.87 237.33 93.22
CA ALA A 1024 24.12 238.33 93.98
C ALA A 1024 23.36 239.33 93.08
N GLN A 1025 23.89 239.67 91.90
CA GLN A 1025 23.19 240.55 90.95
C GLN A 1025 21.86 239.94 90.44
N LEU A 1026 21.81 238.61 90.27
CA LEU A 1026 20.58 237.88 89.94
C LEU A 1026 19.62 237.76 91.14
N GLN A 1027 20.10 238.03 92.35
CA GLN A 1027 19.26 238.17 93.55
C GLN A 1027 18.63 239.57 93.66
N THR A 1028 19.27 240.62 93.12
CA THR A 1028 18.64 241.96 92.97
C THR A 1028 17.60 242.00 91.85
N ASP A 1029 17.72 241.18 90.81
CA ASP A 1029 16.64 241.03 89.82
C ASP A 1029 15.39 240.34 90.42
N HIS A 1030 15.48 239.80 91.65
CA HIS A 1030 14.35 239.34 92.46
C HIS A 1030 13.72 240.44 93.35
N ASP A 1031 14.27 241.66 93.40
CA ASP A 1031 13.67 242.79 94.16
C ASP A 1031 12.26 243.14 93.65
N ALA A 1032 12.14 243.33 92.34
CA ALA A 1032 11.09 244.17 91.76
C ALA A 1032 9.69 243.56 91.93
N LEU A 1033 9.52 242.28 91.59
CA LEU A 1033 8.21 241.64 91.52
C LEU A 1033 7.49 241.53 92.87
N LYS A 1034 8.22 241.48 94.00
CA LYS A 1034 7.57 241.43 95.34
C LYS A 1034 7.36 242.79 96.00
N ARG A 1035 8.03 243.85 95.54
CA ARG A 1035 7.64 245.24 95.90
C ARG A 1035 6.52 245.80 95.01
N GLN A 1036 6.17 245.14 93.90
CA GLN A 1036 5.10 245.58 93.00
C GLN A 1036 3.74 244.87 93.23
N ILE A 1037 3.66 243.83 94.08
CA ILE A 1037 2.43 243.07 94.40
C ILE A 1037 1.94 243.30 95.86
N SER A 1038 2.43 244.34 96.54
CA SER A 1038 1.83 244.79 97.81
C SER A 1038 1.86 246.31 98.06
N THR A 1039 2.08 247.11 97.01
CA THR A 1039 1.65 248.52 96.92
C THR A 1039 0.47 248.72 95.95
N GLU A 1040 0.14 247.68 95.16
CA GLU A 1040 -1.25 247.25 94.94
C GLU A 1040 -1.44 245.93 95.72
N ARG A 1041 -2.35 245.73 96.69
CA ARG A 1041 -3.27 246.64 97.42
C ARG A 1041 -2.80 248.09 97.54
N TYR A 1042 -3.64 249.08 97.21
CA TYR A 1042 -4.63 249.63 98.16
C TYR A 1042 -3.99 249.93 99.54
N GLU A 1043 -3.99 251.19 99.98
CA GLU A 1043 -5.11 251.66 100.80
C GLU A 1043 -5.56 250.64 101.87
N ARG A 1044 -4.66 250.33 102.82
CA ARG A 1044 -4.86 249.53 104.06
C ARG A 1044 -4.68 248.01 103.87
#